data_AF-A0A0D0VHG1-F1
#
_entry.id   AF-A0A0D0VHG1-F1
#
_cell.length_a   1.000
_cell.length_b   1.000
_cell.length_c   1.000
_cell.angle_alpha   90.00
_cell.angle_beta   90.00
_cell.angle_gamma   90.00
#
_symmetry.space_group_name_H-M   'P 1'
#
loop_
_entity.id
_entity.type
_entity.pdbx_description
1 polymer ?
#
loop_
_entity_poly.entity_id
_entity_poly.type
_entity_poly.pdbx_seq_one_letter_code
_entity_poly.pdbx_strand_id
1 'polypeptide(L)'
;MGQRSNSNASRASGTSAESEAVNKDELDRLGYRYSLRVAVLHHHLLNAALSPRKRLSSSSSMSHRSHVSGASVPRLASPPATSISPNSSRFTSLAYNTPPHTPEPPSPSTPPPILRRKSSAWALGKHKNDADAVKLPKDFLLEFWGTLGAEEGDLGWESAVKGFASIIKKGSKTASGLNLREIPTLLEVFSSYIPPAGPGCAAKHVHQSHFLQLLYNVLPRSSYFSPMARTQTEKEKELLARLRTEVQSYMLSPSPLPNADTASSGLVTPGKKSSVGIGRPTGQDSVRRKPSPVWDGDVNEMMNTVGQVWGVRKETLDRDVSEITSGKISIEQFYMADLKRAMTILSAHPPPLTASQKNRQTYLSQALSNILKEFPDLATPVPATDYDSPMSPRGDASNTFFTPPRTVEVFGRLATRAAEAGHGSKTRDLLERCREVWGISSKREKEKEIEELIARWEESIATKEEFAIAKNIADGIGLIAIGLRPGDPLPAVLSQILNRLLEMASKSLASIFPTTSSTPLAPPPSLLLIFNSSPELFASQPEAANVLGNLSDEIKASAIGEYVAAVENYLGGIGMSDAQVLKIGDNGKDSVVEGLEKVAAWMEKEVSNVKKVWGRGLQTILDPASIIIKCQLPLFLAEIYSLERPRGSASDIFTLYEITGKLLDLWDDLSFEQDHGFDLDGFFEPHVRAWLKDTEANRVGQWVERSVGMDSGENRHSQSVIDLFEFVRGSAQVILHELPLGEYKRAVYLIDYSRTVSYAVSQYASIVLGLFMRDMNPVKAPTPASELQGKLGGKAGSWFAKGQQAVKNLERKKIEGFLIPPAACVKLTDMGAAQTCLEDMSFAMEAEDTARIIKAHHLSGAQPDKAIRHVFTVTILRGENLLGKGLMKAADGFVVVLDKQSGDRCIKTKTVLGTEDPKWDQSFEISVGAVKILELQVYDRQLVGKHDLIGISTFKLDPRLFADYPTRDVVLPLNPRGTVHVRISMEGGEKHDVQYHLDAASRICDRAAEDMVREIVDKMGEFIKAQLSVATIQTLTKPLKDKKRTKTALTEHDIEYSLGLLFEYLNENFSIFSVTLTFNTRIRVMLAIWHRIIEITISLLVPPLSDKPYLAPPLPPQEVDIIFKWLQLLKSFFNAAEDGIELGVPLWQLQSGPYKDIIMLGQYMDLPTPTLKERCSAAVRAAGAGRSRGLSNGMKGSSLEDNDNERMAEVLLRIARTRPDTAEFLTHEITLLTKTRVEKQAGVL
;
A
#
# COMPACT_ATOMS: atom_id res chain seq x y z
N MET A 1 46.93 -16.74 -27.66
CA MET A 1 46.15 -17.14 -28.86
C MET A 1 45.20 -18.26 -28.42
N GLY A 2 43.89 -18.23 -28.68
CA GLY A 2 43.08 -17.20 -29.34
C GLY A 2 41.68 -17.09 -28.70
N GLN A 3 40.91 -16.11 -29.19
CA GLN A 3 39.52 -15.72 -28.85
C GLN A 3 38.67 -16.69 -27.98
N ARG A 4 38.13 -16.14 -26.88
CA ARG A 4 36.81 -16.52 -26.34
C ARG A 4 35.84 -15.38 -26.63
N SER A 5 34.64 -15.68 -27.10
CA SER A 5 33.56 -14.71 -27.35
C SER A 5 32.55 -14.70 -26.21
N ASN A 6 32.06 -13.51 -25.83
CA ASN A 6 30.94 -13.35 -24.91
C ASN A 6 29.60 -13.62 -25.62
N SER A 7 28.65 -14.22 -24.90
CA SER A 7 27.22 -14.15 -25.22
C SER A 7 26.35 -14.50 -24.00
N ASN A 8 26.32 -13.61 -23.00
CA ASN A 8 25.18 -13.54 -22.09
C ASN A 8 24.07 -12.75 -22.80
N ALA A 9 22.92 -13.36 -23.02
CA ALA A 9 21.77 -12.72 -23.65
C ALA A 9 20.47 -13.06 -22.91
N SER A 10 19.66 -12.01 -22.74
CA SER A 10 18.22 -11.97 -22.41
C SER A 10 17.46 -13.31 -22.33
N ARG A 11 17.00 -13.65 -21.12
CA ARG A 11 16.05 -14.76 -20.87
C ARG A 11 14.61 -14.23 -20.74
N ALA A 12 14.09 -13.59 -21.79
CA ALA A 12 12.79 -12.90 -21.76
C ALA A 12 12.08 -12.80 -23.12
N SER A 13 11.70 -13.94 -23.73
CA SER A 13 10.85 -13.97 -24.95
C SER A 13 10.21 -15.35 -25.17
N GLY A 14 9.21 -15.73 -24.35
CA GLY A 14 8.59 -17.07 -24.40
C GLY A 14 7.09 -17.08 -24.74
N THR A 15 6.30 -16.18 -24.15
CA THR A 15 4.86 -16.39 -23.93
C THR A 15 3.99 -16.44 -25.20
N SER A 16 4.26 -15.61 -26.22
CA SER A 16 3.48 -15.64 -27.47
C SER A 16 3.70 -16.95 -28.23
N ALA A 17 4.95 -17.28 -28.53
CA ALA A 17 5.32 -18.50 -29.27
C ALA A 17 4.92 -19.79 -28.52
N GLU A 18 5.02 -19.83 -27.20
CA GLU A 18 4.51 -20.95 -26.39
C GLU A 18 2.98 -21.06 -26.47
N SER A 19 2.24 -19.94 -26.43
CA SER A 19 0.78 -19.95 -26.54
C SER A 19 0.29 -20.40 -27.93
N GLU A 20 0.98 -19.99 -29.01
CA GLU A 20 0.68 -20.46 -30.36
C GLU A 20 0.98 -21.95 -30.54
N ALA A 21 2.11 -22.43 -30.00
CA ALA A 21 2.47 -23.84 -30.03
C ALA A 21 1.41 -24.70 -29.31
N VAL A 22 0.95 -24.29 -28.12
CA VAL A 22 -0.10 -24.99 -27.36
C VAL A 22 -1.44 -25.00 -28.10
N ASN A 23 -1.84 -23.88 -28.70
CA ASN A 23 -3.09 -23.78 -29.48
C ASN A 23 -3.05 -24.66 -30.75
N LYS A 24 -1.88 -24.73 -31.39
CA LYS A 24 -1.61 -25.57 -32.58
C LYS A 24 -1.60 -27.06 -32.26
N ASP A 25 -0.98 -27.46 -31.15
CA ASP A 25 -1.01 -28.85 -30.66
C ASP A 25 -2.41 -29.29 -30.24
N GLU A 26 -3.23 -28.39 -29.66
CA GLU A 26 -4.64 -28.71 -29.39
C GLU A 26 -5.45 -28.91 -30.68
N LEU A 27 -5.34 -28.01 -31.67
CA LEU A 27 -6.03 -28.16 -32.96
C LEU A 27 -5.60 -29.45 -33.68
N ASP A 28 -4.32 -29.83 -33.63
CA ASP A 28 -3.83 -31.10 -34.20
C ASP A 28 -4.37 -32.32 -33.42
N ARG A 29 -4.38 -32.27 -32.08
CA ARG A 29 -4.95 -33.32 -31.21
C ARG A 29 -6.45 -33.54 -31.47
N LEU A 30 -7.20 -32.46 -31.68
CA LEU A 30 -8.62 -32.50 -32.04
C LEU A 30 -8.79 -33.07 -33.44
N GLY A 31 -8.11 -32.51 -34.44
CA GLY A 31 -8.21 -32.96 -35.83
C GLY A 31 -7.91 -34.45 -35.99
N TYR A 32 -6.85 -34.96 -35.36
CA TYR A 32 -6.54 -36.39 -35.30
C TYR A 32 -7.70 -37.21 -34.72
N ARG A 33 -8.11 -36.92 -33.47
CA ARG A 33 -9.14 -37.73 -32.78
C ARG A 33 -10.49 -37.74 -33.50
N TYR A 34 -10.91 -36.60 -34.06
CA TYR A 34 -12.21 -36.50 -34.72
C TYR A 34 -12.20 -37.10 -36.13
N SER A 35 -11.13 -36.92 -36.91
CA SER A 35 -11.00 -37.60 -38.21
C SER A 35 -10.81 -39.12 -38.07
N LEU A 36 -10.12 -39.61 -37.02
CA LEU A 36 -10.03 -41.04 -36.71
C LEU A 36 -11.41 -41.66 -36.41
N ARG A 37 -12.24 -40.98 -35.62
CA ARG A 37 -13.60 -41.45 -35.32
C ARG A 37 -14.46 -41.56 -36.57
N VAL A 38 -14.36 -40.59 -37.49
CA VAL A 38 -15.03 -40.64 -38.81
C VAL A 38 -14.48 -41.80 -39.66
N ALA A 39 -13.15 -41.96 -39.74
CA ALA A 39 -12.52 -43.03 -40.50
C ALA A 39 -12.91 -44.44 -40.04
N VAL A 40 -12.96 -44.66 -38.72
CA VAL A 40 -13.22 -45.98 -38.11
C VAL A 40 -14.72 -46.27 -38.03
N LEU A 41 -15.46 -45.50 -37.23
CA LEU A 41 -16.82 -45.87 -36.84
C LEU A 41 -17.88 -45.47 -37.87
N HIS A 42 -17.77 -44.29 -38.48
CA HIS A 42 -18.74 -43.90 -39.51
C HIS A 42 -18.65 -44.83 -40.73
N HIS A 43 -17.45 -45.31 -41.07
CA HIS A 43 -17.28 -46.30 -42.13
C HIS A 43 -17.70 -47.72 -41.72
N HIS A 44 -17.29 -48.21 -40.55
CA HIS A 44 -17.67 -49.56 -40.08
C HIS A 44 -19.20 -49.72 -40.00
N LEU A 45 -19.91 -48.71 -39.50
CA LEU A 45 -21.37 -48.70 -39.38
C LEU A 45 -22.11 -48.47 -40.73
N LEU A 46 -21.40 -48.23 -41.83
CA LEU A 46 -21.94 -48.23 -43.20
C LEU A 46 -21.65 -49.56 -43.93
N ASN A 47 -20.53 -50.22 -43.65
CA ASN A 47 -20.09 -51.44 -44.35
C ASN A 47 -20.43 -52.75 -43.61
N ALA A 48 -20.82 -52.72 -42.32
CA ALA A 48 -21.20 -53.91 -41.55
C ALA A 48 -22.41 -54.69 -42.13
N ALA A 49 -23.23 -54.02 -42.96
CA ALA A 49 -24.43 -54.57 -43.61
C ALA A 49 -24.19 -55.74 -44.60
N LEU A 50 -22.94 -56.21 -44.78
CA LEU A 50 -22.53 -57.12 -45.87
C LEU A 50 -21.78 -58.40 -45.41
N SER A 51 -21.82 -58.81 -44.14
CA SER A 51 -21.13 -60.05 -43.68
C SER A 51 -21.97 -61.01 -42.81
N PRO A 52 -21.95 -62.33 -43.08
CA PRO A 52 -22.74 -63.33 -42.34
C PRO A 52 -22.05 -63.86 -41.08
N ARG A 53 -22.83 -64.06 -40.00
CA ARG A 53 -22.37 -64.58 -38.70
C ARG A 53 -21.84 -66.03 -38.79
N LYS A 54 -20.74 -66.32 -38.06
CA LYS A 54 -20.32 -67.70 -37.69
C LYS A 54 -20.33 -67.87 -36.17
N ARG A 55 -20.54 -69.11 -35.70
CA ARG A 55 -20.54 -69.50 -34.29
C ARG A 55 -19.13 -69.89 -33.80
N LEU A 56 -18.91 -69.79 -32.50
CA LEU A 56 -17.93 -70.59 -31.75
C LEU A 56 -18.63 -71.23 -30.54
N SER A 57 -18.13 -72.38 -30.07
CA SER A 57 -18.81 -73.19 -29.06
C SER A 57 -17.89 -74.19 -28.36
N SER A 58 -17.80 -74.11 -27.03
CA SER A 58 -17.22 -75.15 -26.14
C SER A 58 -17.45 -74.74 -24.68
N SER A 59 -17.63 -75.62 -23.69
CA SER A 59 -18.08 -77.04 -23.68
C SER A 59 -18.16 -77.50 -22.22
N SER A 60 -19.24 -78.13 -21.79
CA SER A 60 -19.28 -78.90 -20.55
C SER A 60 -20.39 -79.96 -20.59
N SER A 61 -20.16 -81.08 -19.92
CA SER A 61 -21.00 -82.28 -20.00
C SER A 61 -21.31 -82.85 -18.62
N MET A 62 -22.56 -83.21 -18.37
CA MET A 62 -22.93 -84.27 -17.42
C MET A 62 -24.05 -85.13 -18.00
N SER A 63 -24.15 -86.37 -17.53
CA SER A 63 -24.91 -87.46 -18.17
C SER A 63 -26.27 -87.71 -17.51
N HIS A 64 -27.31 -87.99 -18.30
CA HIS A 64 -27.91 -89.33 -18.45
C HIS A 64 -29.16 -89.37 -19.37
N ARG A 65 -29.64 -90.61 -19.60
CA ARG A 65 -30.86 -91.08 -20.30
C ARG A 65 -32.18 -90.47 -19.73
N SER A 66 -33.36 -90.47 -20.40
CA SER A 66 -33.77 -90.83 -21.79
C SER A 66 -35.30 -90.64 -22.01
N HIS A 67 -35.77 -90.46 -23.27
CA HIS A 67 -37.17 -90.66 -23.78
C HIS A 67 -38.27 -89.71 -23.23
N VAL A 68 -39.42 -89.37 -23.90
CA VAL A 68 -39.90 -89.43 -25.31
C VAL A 68 -41.13 -88.49 -25.51
N SER A 69 -41.30 -87.87 -26.70
CA SER A 69 -42.53 -87.24 -27.32
C SER A 69 -43.38 -86.19 -26.54
N GLY A 70 -44.16 -85.29 -27.18
CA GLY A 70 -44.32 -84.93 -28.61
C GLY A 70 -45.62 -84.11 -28.91
N ALA A 71 -45.73 -83.52 -30.13
CA ALA A 71 -46.90 -82.80 -30.72
C ALA A 71 -47.36 -81.48 -30.00
N SER A 72 -48.23 -80.58 -30.52
CA SER A 72 -49.12 -80.51 -31.73
C SER A 72 -49.27 -79.06 -32.29
N VAL A 73 -50.18 -78.80 -33.26
CA VAL A 73 -50.26 -77.55 -34.08
C VAL A 73 -51.65 -76.77 -33.95
N PRO A 74 -52.28 -76.00 -34.90
CA PRO A 74 -52.74 -74.60 -34.64
C PRO A 74 -54.24 -74.25 -34.94
N ARG A 75 -54.62 -72.94 -34.91
CA ARG A 75 -55.66 -72.18 -35.71
C ARG A 75 -55.48 -70.64 -35.47
N LEU A 76 -55.81 -69.64 -36.32
CA LEU A 76 -56.98 -69.27 -37.18
C LEU A 76 -58.22 -68.78 -36.38
N ALA A 77 -59.02 -67.74 -36.75
CA ALA A 77 -59.16 -66.93 -37.99
C ALA A 77 -59.65 -65.45 -37.73
N SER A 78 -60.43 -64.81 -38.64
CA SER A 78 -60.71 -63.35 -38.73
C SER A 78 -62.23 -62.89 -38.70
N PRO A 79 -62.77 -61.85 -39.41
CA PRO A 79 -63.60 -60.72 -38.85
C PRO A 79 -65.06 -60.68 -39.42
N PRO A 80 -65.88 -59.56 -39.60
CA PRO A 80 -65.76 -58.10 -39.29
C PRO A 80 -67.04 -57.27 -38.87
N ALA A 81 -66.89 -55.94 -38.70
CA ALA A 81 -67.81 -54.80 -39.08
C ALA A 81 -69.06 -54.34 -38.25
N THR A 82 -69.56 -53.12 -38.60
CA THR A 82 -70.84 -52.41 -38.29
C THR A 82 -71.03 -51.67 -36.94
N SER A 83 -72.03 -50.78 -36.75
CA SER A 83 -72.22 -49.39 -37.28
C SER A 83 -73.58 -48.74 -36.87
N ILE A 84 -73.72 -47.39 -36.89
CA ILE A 84 -74.94 -46.51 -37.13
C ILE A 84 -75.21 -45.38 -36.08
N SER A 85 -74.98 -44.12 -36.50
CA SER A 85 -75.81 -42.85 -36.48
C SER A 85 -76.67 -42.40 -35.26
N PRO A 86 -77.30 -41.17 -35.21
CA PRO A 86 -77.39 -40.06 -36.21
C PRO A 86 -77.29 -38.57 -35.69
N ASN A 87 -77.33 -37.61 -36.64
CA ASN A 87 -77.77 -36.17 -36.55
C ASN A 87 -76.90 -35.12 -35.77
N SER A 88 -76.82 -33.82 -36.13
CA SER A 88 -77.17 -33.03 -37.36
C SER A 88 -76.43 -31.66 -37.45
N SER A 89 -76.54 -30.95 -38.59
CA SER A 89 -75.88 -29.67 -39.03
C SER A 89 -76.40 -28.34 -38.38
N ARG A 90 -75.81 -27.11 -38.49
CA ARG A 90 -75.45 -26.28 -39.69
C ARG A 90 -74.53 -25.03 -39.45
N PHE A 91 -74.05 -24.50 -40.60
CA PHE A 91 -73.47 -23.21 -41.10
C PHE A 91 -73.98 -21.82 -40.52
N THR A 92 -73.51 -20.57 -40.84
CA THR A 92 -72.62 -20.00 -41.91
C THR A 92 -72.09 -18.53 -41.66
N SER A 93 -70.83 -18.22 -42.07
CA SER A 93 -70.26 -17.02 -42.79
C SER A 93 -70.49 -15.49 -42.53
N LEU A 94 -69.37 -14.73 -42.62
CA LEU A 94 -69.06 -13.46 -43.37
C LEU A 94 -69.68 -12.04 -43.12
N ALA A 95 -68.76 -11.07 -42.86
CA ALA A 95 -68.54 -9.73 -43.50
C ALA A 95 -69.38 -8.43 -43.24
N TYR A 96 -68.66 -7.36 -42.82
CA TYR A 96 -68.66 -5.90 -43.18
C TYR A 96 -69.94 -5.02 -43.31
N ASN A 97 -69.95 -3.85 -42.62
CA ASN A 97 -69.78 -2.51 -43.28
C ASN A 97 -69.59 -1.30 -42.30
N THR A 98 -69.30 -0.11 -42.86
CA THR A 98 -68.94 1.22 -42.24
C THR A 98 -70.14 2.20 -42.12
N PRO A 99 -70.07 3.51 -41.74
CA PRO A 99 -68.99 4.42 -41.19
C PRO A 99 -69.47 5.07 -39.84
N PRO A 100 -69.42 6.39 -39.47
CA PRO A 100 -68.57 7.58 -39.82
C PRO A 100 -68.11 8.55 -38.65
N HIS A 101 -67.13 9.41 -38.96
CA HIS A 101 -66.83 10.79 -38.46
C HIS A 101 -66.37 11.14 -37.00
N THR A 102 -65.80 12.37 -36.91
CA THR A 102 -64.81 13.02 -36.01
C THR A 102 -65.43 13.93 -34.91
N PRO A 103 -64.72 14.55 -33.90
CA PRO A 103 -63.30 15.00 -33.86
C PRO A 103 -62.50 14.89 -32.50
N GLU A 104 -61.32 15.55 -32.46
CA GLU A 104 -60.26 15.65 -31.41
C GLU A 104 -60.31 17.00 -30.61
N PRO A 105 -59.35 17.41 -29.70
CA PRO A 105 -58.11 16.83 -29.11
C PRO A 105 -58.14 16.87 -27.53
N PRO A 106 -57.08 17.09 -26.66
CA PRO A 106 -55.61 17.17 -26.77
C PRO A 106 -54.77 16.40 -25.66
N SER A 107 -54.01 17.09 -24.78
CA SER A 107 -52.95 16.62 -23.84
C SER A 107 -52.97 17.41 -22.50
N PRO A 108 -52.10 17.21 -21.45
CA PRO A 108 -50.87 16.38 -21.33
C PRO A 108 -50.56 15.64 -19.98
N SER A 109 -49.48 14.84 -19.98
CA SER A 109 -48.50 14.57 -18.88
C SER A 109 -48.77 13.64 -17.66
N THR A 110 -47.70 12.91 -17.28
CA THR A 110 -47.36 12.25 -15.98
C THR A 110 -48.04 10.91 -15.53
N PRO A 111 -47.26 9.83 -15.25
CA PRO A 111 -47.67 8.65 -14.45
C PRO A 111 -47.27 8.80 -12.95
N PRO A 112 -47.90 8.12 -11.97
CA PRO A 112 -47.75 6.66 -11.69
C PRO A 112 -49.07 6.05 -11.10
N PRO A 113 -49.13 4.94 -10.29
CA PRO A 113 -48.15 3.90 -9.94
C PRO A 113 -48.67 2.43 -10.12
N ILE A 114 -47.83 1.44 -9.77
CA ILE A 114 -48.16 -0.01 -9.74
C ILE A 114 -48.38 -0.50 -8.30
N LEU A 115 -49.34 -1.42 -8.07
CA LEU A 115 -49.51 -2.10 -6.77
C LEU A 115 -49.56 -3.65 -6.86
N ARG A 116 -48.52 -4.26 -6.29
CA ARG A 116 -48.28 -5.68 -5.91
C ARG A 116 -49.50 -6.62 -5.79
N ARG A 117 -49.30 -7.87 -6.25
CA ARG A 117 -49.28 -9.15 -5.47
C ARG A 117 -49.08 -10.34 -6.44
N LYS A 118 -48.47 -11.49 -6.09
CA LYS A 118 -47.76 -11.96 -4.87
C LYS A 118 -46.87 -13.17 -5.26
N SER A 119 -45.71 -13.35 -4.63
CA SER A 119 -44.91 -14.58 -4.70
C SER A 119 -44.99 -15.37 -3.38
N SER A 120 -44.74 -16.68 -3.43
CA SER A 120 -44.55 -17.55 -2.25
C SER A 120 -43.07 -17.59 -1.85
N ALA A 121 -42.81 -17.78 -0.55
CA ALA A 121 -41.48 -17.63 0.05
C ALA A 121 -40.72 -18.94 0.17
N TRP A 122 -39.39 -18.84 0.22
CA TRP A 122 -38.55 -19.80 0.96
C TRP A 122 -38.54 -19.41 2.45
N ALA A 123 -38.40 -20.38 3.34
CA ALA A 123 -38.31 -20.15 4.78
C ALA A 123 -37.01 -20.73 5.33
N LEU A 124 -36.21 -19.89 6.02
CA LEU A 124 -35.11 -20.36 6.86
C LEU A 124 -35.61 -20.74 8.26
N GLY A 125 -34.81 -21.55 8.96
CA GLY A 125 -35.17 -22.16 10.23
C GLY A 125 -35.40 -21.17 11.38
N LYS A 126 -36.24 -21.59 12.35
CA LYS A 126 -36.74 -20.75 13.44
C LYS A 126 -36.16 -21.19 14.79
N HIS A 127 -35.38 -20.32 15.44
CA HIS A 127 -35.42 -19.97 16.88
C HIS A 127 -34.06 -19.55 17.49
N LYS A 128 -33.87 -18.23 17.68
CA LYS A 128 -33.60 -17.64 19.00
C LYS A 128 -34.05 -16.17 19.00
N ASN A 129 -34.45 -15.66 20.16
CA ASN A 129 -35.26 -14.44 20.37
C ASN A 129 -34.91 -13.20 19.51
N ASP A 130 -35.94 -12.50 19.02
CA ASP A 130 -35.89 -11.20 18.30
C ASP A 130 -35.26 -10.01 19.06
N ALA A 131 -34.67 -10.24 20.24
CA ALA A 131 -34.06 -9.21 21.09
C ALA A 131 -32.57 -8.95 20.78
N ASP A 132 -31.85 -9.94 20.22
CA ASP A 132 -30.37 -9.92 20.07
C ASP A 132 -29.89 -9.77 18.62
N ALA A 133 -30.79 -9.57 17.64
CA ALA A 133 -30.40 -9.36 16.24
C ALA A 133 -29.52 -8.10 16.12
N VAL A 134 -28.25 -8.28 15.77
CA VAL A 134 -27.23 -7.21 15.73
C VAL A 134 -27.46 -6.34 14.49
N LYS A 135 -27.28 -5.02 14.62
CA LYS A 135 -27.70 -4.05 13.59
C LYS A 135 -26.63 -3.00 13.33
N LEU A 136 -26.25 -2.86 12.07
CA LEU A 136 -25.31 -1.84 11.58
C LEU A 136 -25.77 -0.44 12.03
N PRO A 137 -24.87 0.45 12.51
CA PRO A 137 -25.22 1.83 12.85
C PRO A 137 -25.84 2.58 11.66
N LYS A 138 -26.69 3.58 11.93
CA LYS A 138 -27.27 4.38 10.83
C LYS A 138 -26.20 5.20 10.10
N ASP A 139 -25.24 5.69 10.87
CA ASP A 139 -24.24 6.66 10.43
C ASP A 139 -23.15 5.94 9.63
N PHE A 140 -22.74 4.76 10.10
CA PHE A 140 -21.95 3.77 9.34
C PHE A 140 -22.52 3.51 7.94
N LEU A 141 -23.84 3.30 7.82
CA LEU A 141 -24.45 3.01 6.53
C LEU A 141 -24.30 4.18 5.55
N LEU A 142 -24.41 5.43 6.01
CA LEU A 142 -24.26 6.61 5.14
C LEU A 142 -22.86 6.72 4.55
N GLU A 143 -21.84 6.40 5.35
CA GLU A 143 -20.43 6.31 4.93
C GLU A 143 -20.22 5.12 3.97
N PHE A 144 -20.73 3.94 4.31
CA PHE A 144 -20.62 2.72 3.50
C PHE A 144 -21.27 2.84 2.12
N TRP A 145 -22.35 3.63 1.96
CA TRP A 145 -22.92 3.91 0.63
C TRP A 145 -21.97 4.70 -0.27
N GLY A 146 -21.14 5.57 0.30
CA GLY A 146 -20.10 6.29 -0.44
C GLY A 146 -19.01 5.34 -0.92
N THR A 147 -18.51 4.48 -0.03
CA THR A 147 -17.48 3.47 -0.37
C THR A 147 -18.01 2.47 -1.41
N LEU A 148 -19.21 1.91 -1.21
CA LEU A 148 -19.84 0.98 -2.15
C LEU A 148 -20.07 1.59 -3.54
N GLY A 149 -20.28 2.90 -3.62
CA GLY A 149 -20.44 3.62 -4.89
C GLY A 149 -19.13 3.99 -5.59
N ALA A 150 -17.99 3.79 -4.93
CA ALA A 150 -16.64 4.03 -5.46
C ALA A 150 -15.82 2.74 -5.65
N GLU A 151 -16.29 1.60 -5.15
CA GLU A 151 -15.62 0.31 -5.31
C GLU A 151 -15.70 -0.19 -6.76
N GLU A 152 -14.55 -0.31 -7.42
CA GLU A 152 -14.45 -0.82 -8.79
C GLU A 152 -14.87 -2.31 -8.90
N GLY A 153 -15.25 -2.74 -10.10
CA GLY A 153 -15.61 -4.11 -10.39
C GLY A 153 -16.06 -4.28 -11.85
N ASP A 154 -16.59 -5.47 -12.19
CA ASP A 154 -17.08 -5.74 -13.55
C ASP A 154 -18.46 -5.07 -13.84
N LEU A 155 -18.94 -5.20 -15.08
CA LEU A 155 -20.21 -4.61 -15.52
C LEU A 155 -21.43 -5.16 -14.76
N GLY A 156 -21.32 -6.36 -14.20
CA GLY A 156 -22.30 -6.94 -13.28
C GLY A 156 -22.29 -6.27 -11.92
N TRP A 157 -21.12 -6.01 -11.36
CA TRP A 157 -20.93 -5.24 -10.13
C TRP A 157 -21.42 -3.79 -10.27
N GLU A 158 -20.98 -3.06 -11.30
CA GLU A 158 -21.44 -1.69 -11.58
C GLU A 158 -22.97 -1.62 -11.68
N SER A 159 -23.58 -2.57 -12.42
CA SER A 159 -25.03 -2.64 -12.59
C SER A 159 -25.75 -2.95 -11.27
N ALA A 160 -25.20 -3.87 -10.46
CA ALA A 160 -25.72 -4.21 -9.14
C ALA A 160 -25.64 -3.03 -8.16
N VAL A 161 -24.48 -2.36 -8.08
CA VAL A 161 -24.26 -1.17 -7.25
C VAL A 161 -25.17 -0.03 -7.69
N LYS A 162 -25.25 0.28 -8.98
CA LYS A 162 -26.12 1.34 -9.53
C LYS A 162 -27.61 1.06 -9.32
N GLY A 163 -28.02 -0.19 -9.50
CA GLY A 163 -29.39 -0.66 -9.24
C GLY A 163 -29.75 -0.56 -7.75
N PHE A 164 -28.88 -1.05 -6.88
CA PHE A 164 -29.04 -1.01 -5.43
C PHE A 164 -29.03 0.44 -4.89
N ALA A 165 -28.02 1.25 -5.25
CA ALA A 165 -27.90 2.65 -4.88
C ALA A 165 -29.16 3.47 -5.24
N SER A 166 -29.81 3.15 -6.37
CA SER A 166 -31.03 3.86 -6.81
C SER A 166 -32.19 3.81 -5.80
N ILE A 167 -32.24 2.78 -4.93
CA ILE A 167 -33.27 2.64 -3.88
C ILE A 167 -32.82 3.16 -2.50
N ILE A 168 -31.54 3.53 -2.30
CA ILE A 168 -31.01 4.04 -1.03
C ILE A 168 -31.27 5.55 -0.86
N LYS A 169 -32.48 6.02 -1.19
CA LYS A 169 -32.83 7.45 -1.12
C LYS A 169 -33.03 7.91 0.33
N LYS A 170 -31.91 8.19 1.01
CA LYS A 170 -31.78 8.74 2.37
C LYS A 170 -32.55 7.97 3.45
N GLY A 171 -32.29 6.67 3.59
CA GLY A 171 -32.86 5.89 4.68
C GLY A 171 -32.20 4.54 4.92
N SER A 172 -32.34 4.02 6.14
CA SER A 172 -31.91 2.66 6.51
C SER A 172 -32.98 1.60 6.21
N LYS A 173 -33.89 1.88 5.26
CA LYS A 173 -34.98 0.99 4.82
C LYS A 173 -35.23 1.12 3.32
N THR A 174 -35.65 0.04 2.69
CA THR A 174 -36.09 0.05 1.29
C THR A 174 -37.46 0.70 1.12
N ALA A 175 -37.81 1.10 -0.11
CA ALA A 175 -39.18 1.51 -0.47
C ALA A 175 -40.24 0.40 -0.24
N SER A 176 -39.82 -0.87 -0.09
CA SER A 176 -40.68 -2.01 0.26
C SER A 176 -40.82 -2.26 1.77
N GLY A 177 -40.12 -1.48 2.62
CA GLY A 177 -40.21 -1.50 4.09
C GLY A 177 -39.14 -2.33 4.82
N LEU A 178 -38.25 -3.01 4.09
CA LEU A 178 -37.22 -3.91 4.64
C LEU A 178 -36.11 -3.11 5.34
N ASN A 179 -35.51 -3.67 6.39
CA ASN A 179 -34.52 -2.97 7.23
C ASN A 179 -33.07 -3.23 6.79
N LEU A 180 -32.45 -2.27 6.10
CA LEU A 180 -31.06 -2.39 5.60
C LEU A 180 -29.99 -2.31 6.70
N ARG A 181 -30.38 -2.23 7.98
CA ARG A 181 -29.46 -2.33 9.13
C ARG A 181 -29.14 -3.78 9.53
N GLU A 182 -29.91 -4.74 9.06
CA GLU A 182 -29.70 -6.17 9.33
C GLU A 182 -28.90 -6.78 8.17
N ILE A 183 -27.74 -7.37 8.46
CA ILE A 183 -26.81 -7.88 7.44
C ILE A 183 -27.47 -8.86 6.45
N PRO A 184 -28.35 -9.80 6.87
CA PRO A 184 -29.05 -10.68 5.94
C PRO A 184 -29.94 -9.92 4.95
N THR A 185 -30.70 -8.94 5.43
CA THR A 185 -31.60 -8.12 4.61
C THR A 185 -30.84 -7.19 3.68
N LEU A 186 -29.70 -6.65 4.15
CA LEU A 186 -28.79 -5.86 3.33
C LEU A 186 -28.24 -6.70 2.16
N LEU A 187 -27.70 -7.88 2.47
CA LEU A 187 -27.17 -8.81 1.48
C LEU A 187 -28.24 -9.31 0.51
N GLU A 188 -29.43 -9.69 0.98
CA GLU A 188 -30.55 -10.16 0.15
C GLU A 188 -31.00 -9.09 -0.86
N VAL A 189 -31.16 -7.84 -0.40
CA VAL A 189 -31.59 -6.74 -1.27
C VAL A 189 -30.51 -6.40 -2.30
N PHE A 190 -29.23 -6.27 -1.91
CA PHE A 190 -28.13 -6.12 -2.89
C PHE A 190 -28.12 -7.29 -3.89
N SER A 191 -28.29 -8.51 -3.39
CA SER A 191 -28.36 -9.74 -4.19
C SER A 191 -29.49 -9.78 -5.21
N SER A 192 -30.53 -8.95 -5.06
CA SER A 192 -31.64 -8.84 -6.02
C SER A 192 -31.32 -7.96 -7.23
N TYR A 193 -30.27 -7.13 -7.16
CA TYR A 193 -29.82 -6.26 -8.26
C TYR A 193 -28.65 -6.85 -9.05
N ILE A 194 -28.00 -7.89 -8.54
CA ILE A 194 -26.95 -8.62 -9.28
C ILE A 194 -27.57 -9.28 -10.53
N PRO A 195 -27.14 -8.92 -11.75
CA PRO A 195 -27.68 -9.51 -12.98
C PRO A 195 -27.30 -11.00 -13.12
N PRO A 196 -27.97 -11.76 -14.00
CA PRO A 196 -27.57 -13.13 -14.30
C PRO A 196 -26.17 -13.15 -14.94
N ALA A 197 -25.36 -14.16 -14.59
CA ALA A 197 -23.99 -14.30 -15.06
C ALA A 197 -23.89 -14.35 -16.60
N GLY A 198 -22.86 -13.71 -17.15
CA GLY A 198 -22.67 -13.57 -18.59
C GLY A 198 -21.34 -12.90 -18.95
N PRO A 199 -21.09 -12.60 -20.23
CA PRO A 199 -19.85 -11.93 -20.65
C PRO A 199 -19.70 -10.57 -19.95
N GLY A 200 -18.65 -10.41 -19.13
CA GLY A 200 -18.40 -9.19 -18.34
C GLY A 200 -19.18 -9.09 -17.02
N CYS A 201 -19.84 -10.16 -16.56
CA CYS A 201 -20.55 -10.22 -15.28
C CYS A 201 -20.22 -11.55 -14.58
N ALA A 202 -19.49 -11.48 -13.45
CA ALA A 202 -19.18 -12.62 -12.64
C ALA A 202 -20.44 -13.27 -12.03
N ALA A 203 -20.29 -14.50 -11.55
CA ALA A 203 -21.41 -15.23 -10.98
C ALA A 203 -21.82 -14.65 -9.61
N LYS A 204 -23.11 -14.77 -9.29
CA LYS A 204 -23.75 -14.04 -8.18
C LYS A 204 -23.09 -14.20 -6.80
N HIS A 205 -22.49 -15.36 -6.51
CA HIS A 205 -21.73 -15.58 -5.27
C HIS A 205 -20.44 -14.76 -5.20
N VAL A 206 -19.78 -14.47 -6.34
CA VAL A 206 -18.57 -13.64 -6.39
C VAL A 206 -18.90 -12.23 -5.91
N HIS A 207 -19.97 -11.63 -6.44
CA HIS A 207 -20.43 -10.31 -6.02
C HIS A 207 -20.99 -10.30 -4.59
N GLN A 208 -21.62 -11.39 -4.11
CA GLN A 208 -22.02 -11.52 -2.71
C GLN A 208 -20.80 -11.55 -1.77
N SER A 209 -19.76 -12.32 -2.11
CA SER A 209 -18.51 -12.38 -1.36
C SER A 209 -17.75 -11.05 -1.42
N HIS A 210 -17.70 -10.38 -2.57
CA HIS A 210 -17.09 -9.05 -2.72
C HIS A 210 -17.77 -8.01 -1.80
N PHE A 211 -19.10 -7.97 -1.81
CA PHE A 211 -19.89 -7.09 -0.94
C PHE A 211 -19.65 -7.36 0.55
N LEU A 212 -19.57 -8.63 0.97
CA LEU A 212 -19.28 -8.99 2.35
C LEU A 212 -17.82 -8.68 2.75
N GLN A 213 -16.86 -8.89 1.85
CA GLN A 213 -15.44 -8.55 2.06
C GLN A 213 -15.26 -7.04 2.23
N LEU A 214 -15.90 -6.24 1.38
CA LEU A 214 -15.92 -4.78 1.50
C LEU A 214 -16.53 -4.34 2.83
N LEU A 215 -17.70 -4.88 3.18
CA LEU A 215 -18.37 -4.61 4.46
C LEU A 215 -17.48 -4.96 5.67
N TYR A 216 -16.77 -6.10 5.64
CA TYR A 216 -15.84 -6.52 6.69
C TYR A 216 -14.60 -5.62 6.81
N ASN A 217 -14.10 -5.10 5.69
CA ASN A 217 -12.93 -4.22 5.61
C ASN A 217 -13.27 -2.78 6.05
N VAL A 218 -14.44 -2.27 5.67
CA VAL A 218 -14.89 -0.90 6.01
C VAL A 218 -15.38 -0.80 7.45
N LEU A 219 -16.01 -1.85 8.00
CA LEU A 219 -16.50 -1.88 9.39
C LEU A 219 -15.51 -1.27 10.41
N PRO A 220 -14.28 -1.80 10.61
CA PRO A 220 -13.33 -1.26 11.59
C PRO A 220 -12.66 0.07 11.19
N ARG A 221 -12.75 0.49 9.92
CA ARG A 221 -12.12 1.72 9.41
C ARG A 221 -13.07 2.92 9.45
N SER A 222 -14.38 2.67 9.44
CA SER A 222 -15.43 3.69 9.41
C SER A 222 -15.36 4.71 10.56
N SER A 223 -15.81 5.93 10.32
CA SER A 223 -15.94 7.00 11.34
C SER A 223 -16.68 6.56 12.62
N TYR A 224 -17.63 5.63 12.51
CA TYR A 224 -18.36 5.11 13.66
C TYR A 224 -17.54 4.14 14.53
N PHE A 225 -16.62 3.36 13.93
CA PHE A 225 -15.91 2.25 14.57
C PHE A 225 -14.37 2.36 14.52
N SER A 226 -13.83 3.45 13.99
CA SER A 226 -12.40 3.80 14.08
C SER A 226 -12.09 4.47 15.42
N PRO A 227 -11.05 4.03 16.16
CA PRO A 227 -10.61 4.71 17.38
C PRO A 227 -10.04 6.12 17.13
N MET A 228 -9.63 6.41 15.88
CA MET A 228 -9.06 7.70 15.48
C MET A 228 -10.13 8.77 15.26
N ALA A 229 -11.37 8.37 14.99
CA ALA A 229 -12.48 9.30 14.72
C ALA A 229 -13.23 9.72 16.01
N ARG A 230 -13.30 8.85 17.02
CA ARG A 230 -13.94 9.13 18.31
C ARG A 230 -13.57 8.12 19.40
N THR A 231 -13.58 8.57 20.65
CA THR A 231 -13.35 7.73 21.84
C THR A 231 -14.40 6.63 21.97
N GLN A 232 -13.97 5.36 22.00
CA GLN A 232 -14.89 4.22 21.95
C GLN A 232 -15.20 3.63 23.32
N THR A 233 -16.49 3.43 23.60
CA THR A 233 -16.95 2.62 24.73
C THR A 233 -16.69 1.14 24.49
N GLU A 234 -16.59 0.34 25.56
CA GLU A 234 -16.47 -1.12 25.43
C GLU A 234 -17.65 -1.75 24.68
N LYS A 235 -18.86 -1.17 24.82
CA LYS A 235 -20.05 -1.62 24.10
C LYS A 235 -19.94 -1.44 22.59
N GLU A 236 -19.22 -0.42 22.12
CA GLU A 236 -18.97 -0.19 20.69
C GLU A 236 -17.88 -1.13 20.15
N LYS A 237 -16.86 -1.43 20.97
CA LYS A 237 -15.85 -2.45 20.66
C LYS A 237 -16.47 -3.86 20.60
N GLU A 238 -17.35 -4.18 21.54
CA GLU A 238 -18.12 -5.42 21.55
C GLU A 238 -19.09 -5.49 20.36
N LEU A 239 -19.80 -4.40 20.05
CA LEU A 239 -20.66 -4.32 18.86
C LEU A 239 -19.88 -4.52 17.56
N LEU A 240 -18.69 -3.92 17.43
CA LEU A 240 -17.79 -4.14 16.29
C LEU A 240 -17.35 -5.61 16.21
N ALA A 241 -16.96 -6.21 17.34
CA ALA A 241 -16.58 -7.63 17.38
C ALA A 241 -17.74 -8.55 16.99
N ARG A 242 -18.95 -8.30 17.50
CA ARG A 242 -20.19 -9.03 17.14
C ARG A 242 -20.54 -8.85 15.65
N LEU A 243 -20.51 -7.62 15.12
CA LEU A 243 -20.78 -7.33 13.70
C LEU A 243 -19.75 -7.97 12.77
N ARG A 244 -18.45 -7.87 13.09
CA ARG A 244 -17.40 -8.53 12.28
C ARG A 244 -17.54 -10.05 12.33
N THR A 245 -17.88 -10.62 13.50
CA THR A 245 -18.18 -12.06 13.62
C THR A 245 -19.41 -12.45 12.80
N GLU A 246 -20.46 -11.62 12.75
CA GLU A 246 -21.66 -11.88 11.95
C GLU A 246 -21.37 -11.79 10.45
N VAL A 247 -20.72 -10.73 9.95
CA VAL A 247 -20.30 -10.62 8.54
C VAL A 247 -19.38 -11.78 8.16
N GLN A 248 -18.41 -12.12 9.02
CA GLN A 248 -17.52 -13.25 8.84
C GLN A 248 -18.27 -14.60 8.88
N SER A 249 -19.37 -14.72 9.63
CA SER A 249 -20.24 -15.91 9.57
C SER A 249 -20.96 -16.06 8.23
N TYR A 250 -21.27 -14.95 7.52
CA TYR A 250 -21.79 -14.98 6.16
C TYR A 250 -20.70 -15.21 5.09
N MET A 251 -19.46 -14.77 5.34
CA MET A 251 -18.29 -15.10 4.50
C MET A 251 -17.83 -16.55 4.67
N LEU A 252 -17.99 -17.13 5.87
CA LEU A 252 -17.69 -18.53 6.19
C LEU A 252 -18.92 -19.45 6.08
N SER A 253 -20.08 -18.92 5.67
CA SER A 253 -21.26 -19.74 5.39
C SER A 253 -21.00 -20.59 4.16
N PRO A 254 -21.00 -21.94 4.26
CA PRO A 254 -20.85 -22.78 3.09
C PRO A 254 -22.03 -22.52 2.14
N SER A 255 -21.72 -22.12 0.90
CA SER A 255 -22.72 -21.90 -0.15
C SER A 255 -23.65 -23.13 -0.24
N PRO A 256 -24.98 -22.99 -0.27
CA PRO A 256 -25.93 -24.11 -0.35
C PRO A 256 -25.83 -24.97 -1.63
N LEU A 257 -24.87 -24.67 -2.51
CA LEU A 257 -24.60 -25.36 -3.76
C LEU A 257 -23.07 -25.58 -3.92
N PRO A 258 -22.52 -26.74 -3.52
CA PRO A 258 -21.09 -27.06 -3.68
C PRO A 258 -20.73 -27.42 -5.14
N ASN A 259 -21.37 -26.76 -6.11
CA ASN A 259 -21.36 -27.04 -7.55
C ASN A 259 -21.61 -25.75 -8.37
N ALA A 260 -21.49 -24.58 -7.75
CA ALA A 260 -21.83 -23.29 -8.35
C ALA A 260 -20.67 -22.29 -8.26
N ASP A 261 -19.41 -22.75 -8.34
CA ASP A 261 -18.20 -21.94 -8.23
C ASP A 261 -17.10 -22.47 -9.18
N THR A 262 -17.46 -22.58 -10.47
CA THR A 262 -16.57 -22.98 -11.59
C THR A 262 -17.26 -22.67 -12.92
N ALA A 263 -17.35 -21.39 -13.28
CA ALA A 263 -18.16 -20.91 -14.42
C ALA A 263 -17.49 -19.79 -15.24
N SER A 264 -16.17 -19.82 -15.37
CA SER A 264 -15.38 -18.93 -16.25
C SER A 264 -14.60 -19.71 -17.32
N SER A 265 -15.19 -20.79 -17.86
CA SER A 265 -14.70 -21.50 -19.05
C SER A 265 -15.83 -22.26 -19.74
N GLY A 266 -16.59 -21.55 -20.57
CA GLY A 266 -17.45 -22.18 -21.58
C GLY A 266 -16.63 -22.53 -22.81
N LEU A 267 -16.09 -23.76 -22.87
CA LEU A 267 -15.59 -24.32 -24.12
C LEU A 267 -15.96 -25.80 -24.29
N VAL A 268 -17.23 -26.03 -24.63
CA VAL A 268 -17.58 -26.94 -25.72
C VAL A 268 -17.05 -28.41 -25.62
N THR A 269 -17.70 -29.24 -24.76
CA THR A 269 -18.30 -30.59 -25.06
C THR A 269 -17.43 -31.76 -25.65
N PRO A 270 -17.93 -33.02 -25.89
CA PRO A 270 -19.29 -33.62 -25.77
C PRO A 270 -19.42 -35.04 -25.14
N GLY A 271 -20.69 -35.51 -25.09
CA GLY A 271 -21.09 -36.92 -24.93
C GLY A 271 -22.15 -37.47 -25.90
N LYS A 272 -22.32 -36.93 -27.14
CA LYS A 272 -23.27 -37.44 -28.18
C LYS A 272 -24.79 -37.33 -27.82
N LYS A 273 -25.66 -38.03 -28.55
CA LYS A 273 -27.06 -38.49 -28.27
C LYS A 273 -28.31 -37.91 -29.02
N SER A 274 -29.27 -38.81 -29.40
CA SER A 274 -30.11 -38.73 -30.64
C SER A 274 -31.28 -39.80 -30.84
N SER A 275 -31.88 -40.30 -31.98
CA SER A 275 -31.86 -40.11 -33.49
C SER A 275 -33.18 -39.73 -34.22
N VAL A 276 -33.08 -38.83 -35.23
CA VAL A 276 -33.83 -38.68 -36.53
C VAL A 276 -35.38 -38.83 -36.59
N GLY A 277 -36.04 -38.13 -37.56
CA GLY A 277 -37.51 -38.20 -37.79
C GLY A 277 -38.07 -37.26 -38.90
N ILE A 278 -37.54 -37.26 -40.13
CA ILE A 278 -38.01 -37.97 -41.37
C ILE A 278 -39.31 -37.45 -42.05
N GLY A 279 -39.19 -37.13 -43.37
CA GLY A 279 -40.28 -36.98 -44.36
C GLY A 279 -40.03 -35.82 -45.34
N ARG A 280 -39.45 -35.92 -46.55
CA ARG A 280 -39.50 -36.86 -47.71
C ARG A 280 -40.75 -36.66 -48.61
N PRO A 281 -40.67 -36.61 -49.98
CA PRO A 281 -39.53 -36.61 -50.94
C PRO A 281 -39.25 -35.18 -51.49
N THR A 282 -38.93 -34.77 -52.74
CA THR A 282 -38.67 -35.24 -54.14
C THR A 282 -37.53 -34.37 -54.76
N GLY A 283 -36.96 -34.58 -55.97
CA GLY A 283 -37.05 -35.67 -56.97
C GLY A 283 -36.60 -35.25 -58.40
N GLN A 284 -36.19 -36.23 -59.24
CA GLN A 284 -35.76 -36.19 -60.67
C GLN A 284 -34.55 -35.34 -61.17
N ASP A 285 -33.72 -36.01 -61.98
CA ASP A 285 -32.86 -35.60 -63.12
C ASP A 285 -32.09 -34.25 -63.10
N SER A 286 -30.75 -34.25 -63.21
CA SER A 286 -30.07 -34.45 -64.51
C SER A 286 -28.52 -34.43 -64.43
N VAL A 287 -27.85 -34.69 -65.57
CA VAL A 287 -26.40 -34.55 -65.87
C VAL A 287 -25.39 -35.19 -64.92
N ARG A 288 -24.80 -36.32 -65.36
CA ARG A 288 -23.73 -37.04 -64.66
C ARG A 288 -22.41 -36.25 -64.61
N ARG A 289 -21.99 -35.82 -63.42
CA ARG A 289 -20.56 -35.90 -63.05
C ARG A 289 -20.32 -37.28 -62.44
N LYS A 290 -19.09 -37.82 -62.56
CA LYS A 290 -18.76 -39.17 -62.08
C LYS A 290 -19.07 -39.28 -60.57
N PRO A 291 -19.70 -40.36 -60.09
CA PRO A 291 -19.82 -40.56 -58.65
C PRO A 291 -18.42 -40.68 -58.04
N SER A 292 -18.17 -39.97 -56.94
CA SER A 292 -17.02 -40.24 -56.09
C SER A 292 -17.06 -41.69 -55.60
N PRO A 293 -15.92 -42.37 -55.40
CA PRO A 293 -15.92 -43.80 -55.13
C PRO A 293 -16.74 -44.16 -53.88
N VAL A 294 -17.71 -45.08 -54.04
CA VAL A 294 -18.18 -45.87 -52.91
C VAL A 294 -16.97 -46.64 -52.40
N TRP A 295 -16.59 -46.41 -51.13
CA TRP A 295 -15.33 -46.92 -50.62
C TRP A 295 -15.49 -48.37 -50.16
N ASP A 296 -15.22 -49.27 -51.11
CA ASP A 296 -15.26 -50.74 -50.97
C ASP A 296 -13.97 -51.29 -50.30
N GLY A 297 -13.35 -50.48 -49.44
CA GLY A 297 -12.00 -50.68 -48.89
C GLY A 297 -11.99 -51.20 -47.46
N ASP A 298 -10.86 -51.81 -47.08
CA ASP A 298 -10.59 -52.24 -45.71
C ASP A 298 -10.42 -51.02 -44.77
N VAL A 299 -11.17 -51.00 -43.66
CA VAL A 299 -11.13 -49.98 -42.59
C VAL A 299 -9.68 -49.60 -42.20
N ASN A 300 -8.78 -50.59 -42.16
CA ASN A 300 -7.37 -50.40 -41.84
C ASN A 300 -6.67 -49.38 -42.76
N GLU A 301 -7.09 -49.25 -44.02
CA GLU A 301 -6.48 -48.33 -44.98
C GLU A 301 -6.86 -46.85 -44.74
N MET A 302 -8.08 -46.58 -44.28
CA MET A 302 -8.47 -45.21 -43.87
C MET A 302 -7.88 -44.87 -42.50
N MET A 303 -7.77 -45.84 -41.58
CA MET A 303 -6.99 -45.69 -40.36
C MET A 303 -5.53 -45.28 -40.67
N ASN A 304 -4.85 -46.03 -41.55
CA ASN A 304 -3.50 -45.69 -42.00
C ASN A 304 -3.44 -44.31 -42.68
N THR A 305 -4.47 -43.91 -43.43
CA THR A 305 -4.56 -42.57 -44.03
C THR A 305 -4.67 -41.47 -42.97
N VAL A 306 -5.47 -41.66 -41.91
CA VAL A 306 -5.50 -40.73 -40.75
C VAL A 306 -4.15 -40.70 -40.04
N GLY A 307 -3.53 -41.85 -39.81
CA GLY A 307 -2.17 -41.93 -39.25
C GLY A 307 -1.14 -41.17 -40.07
N GLN A 308 -1.21 -41.25 -41.40
CA GLN A 308 -0.35 -40.52 -42.33
C GLN A 308 -0.59 -39.00 -42.29
N VAL A 309 -1.85 -38.55 -42.28
CA VAL A 309 -2.20 -37.11 -42.25
C VAL A 309 -1.74 -36.43 -40.96
N TRP A 310 -1.81 -37.12 -39.83
CA TRP A 310 -1.46 -36.55 -38.51
C TRP A 310 -0.09 -37.00 -37.98
N GLY A 311 0.68 -37.77 -38.75
CA GLY A 311 2.01 -38.26 -38.35
C GLY A 311 2.00 -39.25 -37.18
N VAL A 312 0.88 -39.91 -36.89
CA VAL A 312 0.69 -40.75 -35.70
C VAL A 312 1.20 -42.17 -35.94
N ARG A 313 2.01 -42.68 -35.01
CA ARG A 313 2.57 -44.05 -35.05
C ARG A 313 1.46 -45.10 -34.96
N LYS A 314 1.59 -46.16 -35.76
CA LYS A 314 0.58 -47.21 -35.88
C LYS A 314 0.20 -47.87 -34.54
N GLU A 315 1.16 -48.09 -33.64
CA GLU A 315 0.91 -48.62 -32.29
C GLU A 315 -0.08 -47.76 -31.48
N THR A 316 -0.01 -46.44 -31.64
CA THR A 316 -0.90 -45.48 -30.97
C THR A 316 -2.27 -45.49 -31.64
N LEU A 317 -2.29 -45.52 -32.97
CA LEU A 317 -3.49 -45.64 -33.79
C LEU A 317 -4.29 -46.92 -33.47
N ASP A 318 -3.64 -48.09 -33.49
CA ASP A 318 -4.26 -49.39 -33.24
C ASP A 318 -4.80 -49.49 -31.80
N ARG A 319 -4.10 -48.89 -30.81
CA ARG A 319 -4.60 -48.75 -29.43
C ARG A 319 -5.82 -47.84 -29.37
N ASP A 320 -5.76 -46.64 -29.95
CA ASP A 320 -6.86 -45.67 -29.94
C ASP A 320 -8.11 -46.25 -30.64
N VAL A 321 -7.93 -47.04 -31.70
CA VAL A 321 -9.01 -47.79 -32.37
C VAL A 321 -9.52 -48.95 -31.51
N SER A 322 -8.66 -49.62 -30.74
CA SER A 322 -9.08 -50.62 -29.76
C SER A 322 -9.95 -50.00 -28.67
N GLU A 323 -9.57 -48.84 -28.11
CA GLU A 323 -10.39 -48.07 -27.16
C GLU A 323 -11.74 -47.64 -27.77
N ILE A 324 -11.75 -47.26 -29.06
CA ILE A 324 -12.94 -46.88 -29.82
C ILE A 324 -13.88 -48.07 -30.10
N THR A 325 -13.42 -49.32 -29.95
CA THR A 325 -14.17 -50.54 -30.31
C THR A 325 -14.40 -51.54 -29.16
N SER A 326 -13.69 -51.44 -28.03
CA SER A 326 -13.66 -52.47 -26.97
C SER A 326 -14.88 -52.52 -26.02
N GLY A 327 -16.09 -52.23 -26.51
CA GLY A 327 -17.34 -52.81 -26.02
C GLY A 327 -17.83 -52.51 -24.59
N LYS A 328 -17.26 -51.56 -23.84
CA LYS A 328 -17.79 -51.17 -22.51
C LYS A 328 -18.98 -50.19 -22.55
N ILE A 329 -19.28 -49.62 -23.71
CA ILE A 329 -20.39 -48.69 -23.96
C ILE A 329 -20.91 -49.02 -25.37
N SER A 330 -22.23 -49.10 -25.57
CA SER A 330 -22.82 -49.45 -26.87
C SER A 330 -22.70 -48.30 -27.88
N ILE A 331 -21.75 -48.44 -28.81
CA ILE A 331 -21.35 -47.38 -29.75
C ILE A 331 -22.46 -47.09 -30.77
N GLU A 332 -23.26 -48.10 -31.10
CA GLU A 332 -24.45 -48.07 -31.94
C GLU A 332 -25.54 -47.26 -31.25
N GLN A 333 -25.77 -47.54 -29.95
CA GLN A 333 -26.61 -46.70 -29.10
C GLN A 333 -26.14 -45.25 -29.16
N PHE A 334 -24.83 -44.99 -29.21
CA PHE A 334 -24.23 -43.67 -29.32
C PHE A 334 -24.03 -43.20 -30.80
N TYR A 335 -24.59 -43.85 -31.83
CA TYR A 335 -24.59 -43.36 -33.24
C TYR A 335 -26.02 -43.28 -33.82
N MET A 336 -26.86 -44.27 -33.52
CA MET A 336 -28.29 -44.04 -33.27
C MET A 336 -28.50 -42.93 -32.21
N ALA A 337 -27.47 -42.61 -31.44
CA ALA A 337 -27.41 -41.39 -30.67
C ALA A 337 -26.24 -40.48 -31.11
N ASP A 338 -26.24 -40.03 -32.39
CA ASP A 338 -25.78 -38.68 -32.79
C ASP A 338 -26.78 -37.92 -33.72
N LEU A 339 -27.31 -38.62 -34.73
CA LEU A 339 -28.10 -38.05 -35.85
C LEU A 339 -29.39 -37.24 -35.54
N LYS A 340 -30.07 -37.36 -34.37
CA LYS A 340 -31.23 -36.50 -33.95
C LYS A 340 -30.80 -35.10 -33.64
N ARG A 341 -29.66 -34.91 -32.97
CA ARG A 341 -29.17 -33.57 -32.70
C ARG A 341 -29.05 -32.86 -34.04
N ALA A 342 -28.41 -33.52 -35.01
CA ALA A 342 -28.37 -33.09 -36.41
C ALA A 342 -29.75 -32.91 -37.08
N MET A 343 -30.70 -33.85 -36.92
CA MET A 343 -32.00 -33.76 -37.59
C MET A 343 -33.01 -32.79 -36.96
N THR A 344 -33.02 -32.69 -35.63
CA THR A 344 -33.85 -31.73 -34.86
C THR A 344 -33.36 -30.31 -35.10
N ILE A 345 -32.04 -30.11 -35.22
CA ILE A 345 -31.47 -28.85 -35.71
C ILE A 345 -31.94 -28.57 -37.15
N LEU A 346 -31.80 -29.54 -38.08
CA LEU A 346 -32.31 -29.38 -39.45
C LEU A 346 -33.83 -29.15 -39.55
N SER A 347 -34.64 -29.63 -38.60
CA SER A 347 -36.08 -29.36 -38.54
C SER A 347 -36.45 -28.09 -37.77
N ALA A 348 -35.51 -27.44 -37.09
CA ALA A 348 -35.72 -26.17 -36.40
C ALA A 348 -35.52 -24.95 -37.32
N HIS A 349 -34.88 -25.14 -38.49
CA HIS A 349 -34.79 -24.09 -39.50
C HIS A 349 -36.11 -23.96 -40.28
N PRO A 350 -36.60 -22.72 -40.52
CA PRO A 350 -37.82 -22.50 -41.29
C PRO A 350 -37.64 -22.89 -42.77
N PRO A 351 -38.65 -23.49 -43.42
CA PRO A 351 -38.58 -23.84 -44.83
C PRO A 351 -38.70 -22.59 -45.74
N PRO A 352 -38.18 -22.64 -46.98
CA PRO A 352 -37.58 -23.79 -47.65
C PRO A 352 -36.10 -24.02 -47.29
N LEU A 353 -35.74 -25.28 -47.00
CA LEU A 353 -34.35 -25.71 -46.85
C LEU A 353 -33.60 -25.67 -48.19
N THR A 354 -32.30 -25.39 -48.17
CA THR A 354 -31.45 -25.43 -49.36
C THR A 354 -31.34 -26.85 -49.93
N ALA A 355 -30.91 -27.00 -51.18
CA ALA A 355 -30.72 -28.30 -51.81
C ALA A 355 -29.73 -29.20 -51.04
N SER A 356 -28.62 -28.64 -50.53
CA SER A 356 -27.65 -29.37 -49.70
C SER A 356 -28.24 -29.75 -48.34
N GLN A 357 -29.01 -28.87 -47.68
CA GLN A 357 -29.74 -29.17 -46.44
C GLN A 357 -30.80 -30.27 -46.63
N LYS A 358 -31.60 -30.22 -47.71
CA LYS A 358 -32.63 -31.21 -48.05
C LYS A 358 -32.02 -32.58 -48.35
N ASN A 359 -30.88 -32.61 -49.04
CA ASN A 359 -30.12 -33.83 -49.28
C ASN A 359 -29.53 -34.38 -47.97
N ARG A 360 -28.95 -33.54 -47.11
CA ARG A 360 -28.43 -33.93 -45.78
C ARG A 360 -29.53 -34.50 -44.88
N GLN A 361 -30.71 -33.86 -44.85
CA GLN A 361 -31.90 -34.35 -44.15
C GLN A 361 -32.31 -35.73 -44.69
N THR A 362 -32.32 -35.92 -46.02
CA THR A 362 -32.66 -37.20 -46.65
C THR A 362 -31.63 -38.29 -46.32
N TYR A 363 -30.33 -38.00 -46.36
CA TYR A 363 -29.27 -38.94 -45.97
C TYR A 363 -29.38 -39.37 -44.50
N LEU A 364 -29.53 -38.40 -43.59
CA LEU A 364 -29.73 -38.68 -42.16
C LEU A 364 -31.01 -39.51 -41.91
N SER A 365 -32.06 -39.31 -42.70
CA SER A 365 -33.30 -40.11 -42.63
C SER A 365 -33.04 -41.59 -42.93
N GLN A 366 -32.21 -41.87 -43.93
CA GLN A 366 -31.90 -43.21 -44.39
C GLN A 366 -30.89 -43.90 -43.46
N ALA A 367 -29.93 -43.16 -42.93
CA ALA A 367 -28.97 -43.64 -41.94
C ALA A 367 -29.65 -44.16 -40.66
N LEU A 368 -30.64 -43.43 -40.09
CA LEU A 368 -31.47 -43.96 -39.00
C LEU A 368 -32.11 -45.29 -39.39
N SER A 369 -32.82 -45.27 -40.52
CA SER A 369 -33.72 -46.35 -40.90
C SER A 369 -32.98 -47.68 -41.08
N ASN A 370 -31.70 -47.62 -41.48
CA ASN A 370 -30.83 -48.77 -41.53
C ASN A 370 -30.40 -49.23 -40.13
N ILE A 371 -29.93 -48.32 -39.26
CA ILE A 371 -29.47 -48.65 -37.91
C ILE A 371 -30.59 -49.30 -37.06
N LEU A 372 -31.79 -48.72 -37.04
CA LEU A 372 -32.94 -49.29 -36.31
C LEU A 372 -33.42 -50.64 -36.88
N LYS A 373 -33.16 -50.91 -38.16
CA LYS A 373 -33.54 -52.17 -38.82
C LYS A 373 -32.53 -53.29 -38.51
N GLU A 374 -31.25 -52.96 -38.36
CA GLU A 374 -30.19 -53.91 -38.05
C GLU A 374 -30.07 -54.19 -36.54
N PHE A 375 -30.42 -53.21 -35.70
CA PHE A 375 -30.38 -53.29 -34.24
C PHE A 375 -31.73 -52.90 -33.62
N PRO A 376 -32.79 -53.72 -33.81
CA PRO A 376 -34.16 -53.39 -33.39
C PRO A 376 -34.32 -53.20 -31.87
N ASP A 377 -33.45 -53.83 -31.07
CA ASP A 377 -33.46 -53.71 -29.60
C ASP A 377 -33.23 -52.24 -29.16
N LEU A 378 -32.54 -51.43 -29.97
CA LEU A 378 -32.31 -50.01 -29.74
C LEU A 378 -33.57 -49.14 -29.84
N ALA A 379 -34.68 -49.70 -30.36
CA ALA A 379 -35.98 -49.02 -30.40
C ALA A 379 -36.73 -49.06 -29.06
N THR A 380 -36.27 -49.85 -28.08
CA THR A 380 -36.95 -50.00 -26.78
C THR A 380 -36.56 -48.89 -25.78
N PRO A 381 -37.51 -48.32 -25.02
CA PRO A 381 -37.21 -47.32 -24.00
C PRO A 381 -36.63 -47.97 -22.73
N VAL A 382 -35.31 -47.81 -22.53
CA VAL A 382 -34.59 -48.22 -21.31
C VAL A 382 -34.84 -47.21 -20.18
N PRO A 383 -35.02 -47.63 -18.91
CA PRO A 383 -35.16 -46.71 -17.78
C PRO A 383 -33.95 -45.78 -17.59
N ALA A 384 -34.19 -44.60 -17.04
CA ALA A 384 -33.23 -43.48 -17.03
C ALA A 384 -31.95 -43.71 -16.19
N THR A 385 -31.89 -44.75 -15.35
CA THR A 385 -30.74 -45.05 -14.50
C THR A 385 -29.50 -45.54 -15.25
N ASP A 386 -29.67 -46.14 -16.42
CA ASP A 386 -28.58 -46.75 -17.19
C ASP A 386 -27.87 -45.74 -18.12
N TYR A 387 -28.16 -44.44 -17.97
CA TYR A 387 -27.61 -43.36 -18.79
C TYR A 387 -26.40 -42.63 -18.18
N ASP A 388 -26.09 -42.86 -16.89
CA ASP A 388 -25.08 -42.10 -16.18
C ASP A 388 -23.67 -42.72 -16.22
N SER A 389 -22.76 -42.01 -16.91
CA SER A 389 -21.30 -42.16 -16.90
C SER A 389 -20.68 -43.40 -17.59
N PRO A 390 -19.42 -43.33 -18.06
CA PRO A 390 -18.40 -42.28 -17.85
C PRO A 390 -18.21 -41.29 -19.02
N MET A 391 -17.36 -40.29 -18.79
CA MET A 391 -16.95 -39.21 -19.72
C MET A 391 -18.01 -38.16 -20.07
N SER A 392 -18.52 -37.48 -19.04
CA SER A 392 -18.88 -36.06 -19.12
C SER A 392 -17.71 -35.22 -18.57
N PRO A 393 -17.46 -34.03 -19.13
CA PRO A 393 -17.64 -32.83 -18.31
C PRO A 393 -18.80 -31.97 -18.81
N ARG A 394 -19.34 -31.17 -17.88
CA ARG A 394 -20.50 -30.28 -18.10
C ARG A 394 -20.13 -29.08 -18.95
N GLY A 395 -21.15 -28.44 -19.54
CA GLY A 395 -21.06 -27.02 -19.90
C GLY A 395 -20.91 -26.67 -21.37
N ASP A 396 -21.60 -27.37 -22.28
CA ASP A 396 -22.02 -26.77 -23.57
C ASP A 396 -23.02 -27.67 -24.34
N ALA A 397 -23.49 -27.22 -25.50
CA ALA A 397 -24.44 -27.96 -26.35
C ALA A 397 -23.84 -28.57 -27.64
N SER A 398 -22.62 -28.17 -28.01
CA SER A 398 -22.24 -27.93 -29.42
C SER A 398 -21.52 -29.09 -30.13
N ASN A 399 -20.53 -29.73 -29.48
CA ASN A 399 -19.84 -30.86 -30.13
C ASN A 399 -20.75 -32.06 -30.25
N THR A 400 -20.45 -32.87 -31.25
CA THR A 400 -20.78 -34.29 -31.22
C THR A 400 -19.48 -35.07 -31.11
N PHE A 401 -19.52 -36.38 -30.84
CA PHE A 401 -18.29 -37.19 -30.84
C PHE A 401 -17.64 -37.27 -32.23
N PHE A 402 -18.41 -37.05 -33.31
CA PHE A 402 -17.89 -37.03 -34.67
C PHE A 402 -17.50 -35.61 -35.12
N THR A 403 -18.13 -34.55 -34.60
CA THR A 403 -17.83 -33.14 -34.96
C THR A 403 -17.00 -32.41 -33.90
N PRO A 404 -15.80 -31.91 -34.22
CA PRO A 404 -14.89 -31.24 -33.27
C PRO A 404 -15.37 -29.85 -32.82
N PRO A 405 -14.89 -29.36 -31.66
CA PRO A 405 -15.02 -27.94 -31.28
C PRO A 405 -14.18 -27.09 -32.22
N ARG A 406 -14.48 -25.79 -32.32
CA ARG A 406 -13.81 -24.88 -33.27
C ARG A 406 -13.80 -25.48 -34.68
N THR A 407 -14.97 -25.98 -35.11
CA THR A 407 -15.13 -26.93 -36.22
C THR A 407 -14.53 -26.43 -37.54
N VAL A 408 -14.62 -25.12 -37.79
CA VAL A 408 -14.02 -24.43 -38.93
C VAL A 408 -12.49 -24.47 -38.88
N GLU A 409 -11.91 -24.13 -37.74
CA GLU A 409 -10.45 -24.06 -37.53
C GLU A 409 -9.82 -25.47 -37.56
N VAL A 410 -10.46 -26.45 -36.91
CA VAL A 410 -10.02 -27.85 -36.93
C VAL A 410 -10.12 -28.45 -38.34
N PHE A 411 -11.10 -28.03 -39.14
CA PHE A 411 -11.18 -28.41 -40.56
C PHE A 411 -10.12 -27.72 -41.42
N GLY A 412 -9.84 -26.43 -41.20
CA GLY A 412 -8.72 -25.74 -41.84
C GLY A 412 -7.38 -26.41 -41.52
N ARG A 413 -7.17 -26.79 -40.26
CA ARG A 413 -5.98 -27.53 -39.83
C ARG A 413 -5.88 -28.91 -40.48
N LEU A 414 -6.99 -29.68 -40.53
CA LEU A 414 -7.07 -30.95 -41.25
C LEU A 414 -6.77 -30.78 -42.76
N ALA A 415 -7.29 -29.72 -43.40
CA ALA A 415 -7.05 -29.41 -44.81
C ALA A 415 -5.57 -29.12 -45.08
N THR A 416 -4.92 -28.32 -44.24
CA THR A 416 -3.48 -28.05 -44.33
C THR A 416 -2.66 -29.33 -44.12
N ARG A 417 -2.93 -30.12 -43.07
CA ARG A 417 -2.25 -31.40 -42.82
C ARG A 417 -2.45 -32.42 -43.95
N ALA A 418 -3.65 -32.48 -44.54
CA ALA A 418 -3.95 -33.36 -45.66
C ALA A 418 -3.34 -32.88 -47.00
N ALA A 419 -2.96 -31.60 -47.11
CA ALA A 419 -2.14 -31.09 -48.19
C ALA A 419 -0.65 -31.41 -47.97
N GLU A 420 -0.14 -31.20 -46.74
CA GLU A 420 1.23 -31.60 -46.32
C GLU A 420 1.49 -33.09 -46.58
N ALA A 421 0.53 -33.97 -46.25
CA ALA A 421 0.60 -35.42 -46.48
C ALA A 421 0.41 -35.86 -47.95
N GLY A 422 0.15 -34.91 -48.86
CA GLY A 422 0.02 -35.13 -50.30
C GLY A 422 -1.42 -35.37 -50.79
N HIS A 423 -1.74 -34.79 -51.95
CA HIS A 423 -3.06 -34.83 -52.59
C HIS A 423 -3.43 -36.19 -53.24
N GLY A 424 -3.33 -37.29 -52.50
CA GLY A 424 -3.93 -38.57 -52.88
C GLY A 424 -5.45 -38.48 -53.06
N SER A 425 -6.09 -39.53 -53.60
CA SER A 425 -7.55 -39.67 -53.52
C SER A 425 -7.99 -39.82 -52.07
N LYS A 426 -7.37 -40.76 -51.34
CA LYS A 426 -7.67 -41.11 -49.94
C LYS A 426 -7.65 -39.90 -48.99
N THR A 427 -6.66 -39.01 -49.11
CA THR A 427 -6.58 -37.76 -48.33
C THR A 427 -7.73 -36.80 -48.66
N ARG A 428 -8.15 -36.72 -49.92
CA ARG A 428 -9.32 -35.93 -50.35
C ARG A 428 -10.64 -36.57 -49.91
N ASP A 429 -10.75 -37.89 -49.97
CA ASP A 429 -11.94 -38.63 -49.52
C ASP A 429 -12.13 -38.51 -47.99
N LEU A 430 -11.04 -38.48 -47.21
CA LEU A 430 -11.06 -38.20 -45.78
C LEU A 430 -11.52 -36.76 -45.49
N LEU A 431 -11.00 -35.77 -46.23
CA LEU A 431 -11.43 -34.38 -46.13
C LEU A 431 -12.93 -34.21 -46.46
N GLU A 432 -13.38 -34.80 -47.56
CA GLU A 432 -14.77 -34.72 -48.02
C GLU A 432 -15.72 -35.28 -46.94
N ARG A 433 -15.43 -36.47 -46.41
CA ARG A 433 -16.20 -37.12 -45.35
C ARG A 433 -16.19 -36.33 -44.04
N CYS A 434 -15.05 -35.78 -43.64
CA CYS A 434 -15.01 -34.89 -42.47
C CYS A 434 -15.87 -33.63 -42.71
N ARG A 435 -15.79 -32.99 -43.89
CA ARG A 435 -16.60 -31.81 -44.20
C ARG A 435 -18.10 -32.10 -44.16
N GLU A 436 -18.55 -33.23 -44.72
CA GLU A 436 -19.96 -33.64 -44.74
C GLU A 436 -20.51 -33.98 -43.35
N VAL A 437 -19.75 -34.74 -42.56
CA VAL A 437 -20.14 -35.10 -41.19
C VAL A 437 -20.14 -33.87 -40.30
N TRP A 438 -19.10 -33.03 -40.37
CA TRP A 438 -18.97 -31.82 -39.55
C TRP A 438 -19.92 -30.70 -39.99
N GLY A 439 -20.34 -30.69 -41.26
CA GLY A 439 -21.40 -29.82 -41.78
C GLY A 439 -20.95 -28.46 -42.28
N ILE A 440 -19.72 -28.36 -42.76
CA ILE A 440 -19.11 -27.10 -43.21
C ILE A 440 -19.52 -26.82 -44.66
N SER A 441 -20.08 -25.64 -44.91
CA SER A 441 -20.41 -25.16 -46.27
C SER A 441 -19.15 -25.14 -47.16
N SER A 442 -19.30 -25.46 -48.44
CA SER A 442 -18.18 -25.35 -49.37
C SER A 442 -17.78 -23.89 -49.60
N LYS A 443 -16.52 -23.65 -49.96
CA LYS A 443 -15.99 -22.30 -50.28
C LYS A 443 -16.88 -21.55 -51.29
N ARG A 444 -17.43 -22.25 -52.29
CA ARG A 444 -18.34 -21.69 -53.30
C ARG A 444 -19.75 -21.35 -52.78
N GLU A 445 -20.26 -22.09 -51.80
CA GLU A 445 -21.51 -21.72 -51.13
C GLU A 445 -21.30 -20.45 -50.29
N LYS A 446 -20.15 -20.32 -49.61
CA LYS A 446 -19.81 -19.12 -48.83
C LYS A 446 -19.43 -17.90 -49.69
N GLU A 447 -18.74 -18.07 -50.81
CA GLU A 447 -18.48 -17.01 -51.78
C GLU A 447 -19.80 -16.38 -52.25
N LYS A 448 -20.81 -17.19 -52.60
CA LYS A 448 -22.15 -16.73 -53.00
C LYS A 448 -22.96 -16.12 -51.84
N GLU A 449 -22.83 -16.67 -50.63
CA GLU A 449 -23.49 -16.13 -49.44
C GLU A 449 -22.98 -14.70 -49.10
N ILE A 450 -21.69 -14.45 -49.28
CA ILE A 450 -21.11 -13.11 -49.10
C ILE A 450 -21.46 -12.18 -50.28
N GLU A 451 -21.47 -12.68 -51.51
CA GLU A 451 -21.93 -11.93 -52.70
C GLU A 451 -23.35 -11.37 -52.52
N GLU A 452 -24.26 -12.16 -51.92
CA GLU A 452 -25.62 -11.71 -51.55
C GLU A 452 -25.67 -10.74 -50.35
N LEU A 453 -24.62 -10.70 -49.51
CA LEU A 453 -24.51 -9.80 -48.37
C LEU A 453 -23.82 -8.46 -48.69
N ILE A 454 -22.95 -8.37 -49.71
CA ILE A 454 -22.20 -7.14 -50.03
C ILE A 454 -23.14 -5.97 -50.33
N ALA A 455 -24.14 -6.14 -51.20
CA ALA A 455 -25.09 -5.07 -51.52
C ALA A 455 -25.84 -4.57 -50.28
N ARG A 456 -26.24 -5.50 -49.39
CA ARG A 456 -26.91 -5.17 -48.11
C ARG A 456 -25.97 -4.50 -47.12
N TRP A 457 -24.67 -4.85 -47.14
CA TRP A 457 -23.66 -4.17 -46.34
C TRP A 457 -23.46 -2.73 -46.83
N GLU A 458 -23.30 -2.52 -48.13
CA GLU A 458 -23.13 -1.19 -48.74
C GLU A 458 -24.32 -0.25 -48.45
N GLU A 459 -25.56 -0.76 -48.49
CA GLU A 459 -26.77 -0.03 -48.07
C GLU A 459 -26.84 0.23 -46.55
N SER A 460 -26.18 -0.58 -45.74
CA SER A 460 -26.23 -0.51 -44.27
C SER A 460 -25.19 0.39 -43.62
N ILE A 461 -24.23 0.94 -44.36
CA ILE A 461 -23.16 1.78 -43.80
C ILE A 461 -23.76 2.99 -43.07
N ALA A 462 -23.25 3.29 -41.86
CA ALA A 462 -23.76 4.28 -40.91
C ALA A 462 -25.19 4.01 -40.38
N THR A 463 -25.72 2.79 -40.54
CA THR A 463 -26.97 2.34 -39.90
C THR A 463 -26.72 1.43 -38.69
N LYS A 464 -27.76 1.12 -37.93
CA LYS A 464 -27.69 0.17 -36.80
C LYS A 464 -27.50 -1.29 -37.24
N GLU A 465 -27.69 -1.61 -38.52
CA GLU A 465 -27.53 -2.98 -39.04
C GLU A 465 -26.09 -3.28 -39.51
N GLU A 466 -25.28 -2.24 -39.73
CA GLU A 466 -23.91 -2.34 -40.27
C GLU A 466 -23.06 -3.40 -39.55
N PHE A 467 -22.99 -3.31 -38.22
CA PHE A 467 -22.17 -4.21 -37.40
C PHE A 467 -22.60 -5.67 -37.50
N ALA A 468 -23.91 -5.94 -37.59
CA ALA A 468 -24.43 -7.30 -37.68
C ALA A 468 -24.14 -7.94 -39.06
N ILE A 469 -24.28 -7.16 -40.14
CA ILE A 469 -23.99 -7.61 -41.50
C ILE A 469 -22.47 -7.77 -41.68
N ALA A 470 -21.68 -6.79 -41.23
CA ALA A 470 -20.22 -6.82 -41.28
C ALA A 470 -19.62 -8.00 -40.50
N LYS A 471 -20.21 -8.37 -39.35
CA LYS A 471 -19.81 -9.59 -38.63
C LYS A 471 -20.03 -10.85 -39.48
N ASN A 472 -21.21 -11.00 -40.09
CA ASN A 472 -21.49 -12.16 -40.95
C ASN A 472 -20.52 -12.24 -42.15
N ILE A 473 -20.11 -11.09 -42.69
CA ILE A 473 -19.08 -11.01 -43.74
C ILE A 473 -17.71 -11.41 -43.19
N ALA A 474 -17.28 -10.89 -42.04
CA ALA A 474 -16.01 -11.26 -41.38
C ALA A 474 -15.93 -12.77 -41.06
N ASP A 475 -16.97 -13.35 -40.46
CA ASP A 475 -17.09 -14.79 -40.18
C ASP A 475 -17.07 -15.62 -41.49
N GLY A 476 -17.55 -15.05 -42.60
CA GLY A 476 -17.49 -15.64 -43.94
C GLY A 476 -16.11 -15.55 -44.60
N ILE A 477 -15.39 -14.43 -44.44
CA ILE A 477 -14.03 -14.23 -44.96
C ILE A 477 -13.06 -15.22 -44.33
N GLY A 478 -13.15 -15.41 -43.00
CA GLY A 478 -12.34 -16.42 -42.29
C GLY A 478 -12.52 -17.83 -42.83
N LEU A 479 -13.70 -18.18 -43.38
CA LEU A 479 -13.95 -19.45 -44.07
C LEU A 479 -13.36 -19.52 -45.48
N ILE A 480 -13.30 -18.40 -46.21
CA ILE A 480 -12.76 -18.33 -47.58
C ILE A 480 -11.22 -18.25 -47.59
N ALA A 481 -10.64 -17.66 -46.54
CA ALA A 481 -9.20 -17.56 -46.31
C ALA A 481 -8.54 -18.93 -46.04
N ILE A 482 -9.29 -19.92 -45.56
CA ILE A 482 -8.80 -21.29 -45.38
C ILE A 482 -8.39 -21.88 -46.74
N GLY A 483 -7.08 -21.97 -46.96
CA GLY A 483 -6.48 -22.45 -48.21
C GLY A 483 -6.07 -21.35 -49.21
N LEU A 484 -6.06 -20.07 -48.80
CA LEU A 484 -5.32 -19.00 -49.46
C LEU A 484 -4.04 -18.68 -48.66
N ARG A 485 -3.00 -18.19 -49.34
CA ARG A 485 -1.77 -17.65 -48.74
C ARG A 485 -1.74 -16.12 -48.90
N PRO A 486 -1.01 -15.39 -48.03
CA PRO A 486 -0.67 -13.98 -48.31
C PRO A 486 0.00 -13.87 -49.69
N GLY A 487 -0.46 -12.92 -50.51
CA GLY A 487 -0.03 -12.73 -51.89
C GLY A 487 -0.69 -13.64 -52.95
N ASP A 488 -1.54 -14.60 -52.59
CA ASP A 488 -2.41 -15.28 -53.57
C ASP A 488 -3.46 -14.29 -54.14
N PRO A 489 -3.85 -14.43 -55.42
CA PRO A 489 -4.89 -13.59 -56.02
C PRO A 489 -6.26 -13.85 -55.36
N LEU A 490 -6.91 -12.79 -54.87
CA LEU A 490 -8.19 -12.89 -54.20
C LEU A 490 -9.33 -13.37 -55.13
N PRO A 491 -10.28 -14.18 -54.61
CA PRO A 491 -11.59 -14.37 -55.26
C PRO A 491 -12.30 -13.03 -55.43
N ALA A 492 -13.02 -12.84 -56.53
CA ALA A 492 -13.62 -11.55 -56.91
C ALA A 492 -14.48 -10.91 -55.79
N VAL A 493 -15.20 -11.72 -55.02
CA VAL A 493 -16.00 -11.30 -53.85
C VAL A 493 -15.13 -10.64 -52.77
N LEU A 494 -13.94 -11.18 -52.51
CA LEU A 494 -12.98 -10.59 -51.57
C LEU A 494 -12.28 -9.36 -52.16
N SER A 495 -12.03 -9.31 -53.48
CA SER A 495 -11.49 -8.12 -54.16
C SER A 495 -12.47 -6.94 -54.11
N GLN A 496 -13.77 -7.18 -54.30
CA GLN A 496 -14.79 -6.14 -54.17
C GLN A 496 -14.84 -5.58 -52.74
N ILE A 497 -14.82 -6.46 -51.74
CA ILE A 497 -14.75 -6.06 -50.32
C ILE A 497 -13.48 -5.26 -50.05
N LEU A 498 -12.30 -5.73 -50.49
CA LEU A 498 -11.04 -5.04 -50.28
C LEU A 498 -11.06 -3.62 -50.85
N ASN A 499 -11.47 -3.46 -52.11
CA ASN A 499 -11.45 -2.15 -52.76
C ASN A 499 -12.45 -1.17 -52.10
N ARG A 500 -13.58 -1.67 -51.58
CA ARG A 500 -14.51 -0.88 -50.77
C ARG A 500 -13.95 -0.53 -49.38
N LEU A 501 -13.24 -1.45 -48.71
CA LEU A 501 -12.56 -1.16 -47.45
C LEU A 501 -11.43 -0.13 -47.62
N LEU A 502 -10.69 -0.17 -48.72
CA LEU A 502 -9.67 0.82 -49.04
C LEU A 502 -10.29 2.21 -49.29
N GLU A 503 -11.40 2.29 -50.04
CA GLU A 503 -12.16 3.54 -50.23
C GLU A 503 -12.67 4.12 -48.89
N MET A 504 -13.14 3.26 -47.99
CA MET A 504 -13.59 3.64 -46.65
C MET A 504 -12.41 4.07 -45.76
N ALA A 505 -11.27 3.38 -45.83
CA ALA A 505 -10.05 3.75 -45.12
C ALA A 505 -9.58 5.15 -45.54
N SER A 506 -9.45 5.42 -46.85
CA SER A 506 -9.06 6.75 -47.34
C SER A 506 -9.98 7.86 -46.83
N LYS A 507 -11.30 7.64 -46.84
CA LYS A 507 -12.28 8.63 -46.38
C LYS A 507 -12.26 8.85 -44.87
N SER A 508 -12.05 7.81 -44.07
CA SER A 508 -12.05 7.91 -42.61
C SER A 508 -10.70 8.39 -42.06
N LEU A 509 -9.56 7.98 -42.63
CA LEU A 509 -8.25 8.45 -42.19
C LEU A 509 -8.04 9.94 -42.48
N ALA A 510 -8.55 10.44 -43.61
CA ALA A 510 -8.61 11.88 -43.93
C ALA A 510 -9.52 12.69 -42.96
N SER A 511 -10.26 12.04 -42.06
CA SER A 511 -11.07 12.70 -41.02
C SER A 511 -10.46 12.66 -39.61
N ILE A 512 -9.20 12.20 -39.49
CA ILE A 512 -8.47 12.21 -38.21
C ILE A 512 -8.07 13.64 -37.81
N PHE A 513 -7.63 14.48 -38.76
CA PHE A 513 -7.09 15.81 -38.47
C PHE A 513 -7.94 16.95 -39.06
N PRO A 514 -8.66 17.68 -38.19
CA PRO A 514 -9.08 19.04 -38.48
C PRO A 514 -8.67 20.01 -37.35
N THR A 515 -7.37 20.30 -37.21
CA THR A 515 -6.80 21.50 -36.56
C THR A 515 -7.12 21.75 -35.08
N THR A 516 -7.63 20.74 -34.36
CA THR A 516 -7.90 20.79 -32.92
C THR A 516 -7.82 19.39 -32.32
N SER A 517 -7.39 19.26 -31.06
CA SER A 517 -7.39 17.98 -30.31
C SER A 517 -8.81 17.52 -29.88
N SER A 518 -9.77 17.67 -30.79
CA SER A 518 -11.10 17.08 -30.72
C SER A 518 -11.02 15.56 -30.88
N THR A 519 -12.10 14.86 -30.55
CA THR A 519 -12.19 13.42 -30.83
C THR A 519 -12.48 13.24 -32.33
N PRO A 520 -11.66 12.50 -33.09
CA PRO A 520 -11.86 12.34 -34.54
C PRO A 520 -13.15 11.57 -34.83
N LEU A 521 -13.67 11.71 -36.06
CA LEU A 521 -14.84 10.95 -36.49
C LEU A 521 -14.54 9.45 -36.46
N ALA A 522 -15.48 8.68 -35.89
CA ALA A 522 -15.32 7.24 -35.80
C ALA A 522 -15.35 6.59 -37.20
N PRO A 523 -14.40 5.69 -37.54
CA PRO A 523 -14.50 4.91 -38.76
C PRO A 523 -15.78 4.05 -38.72
N PRO A 524 -16.39 3.74 -39.88
CA PRO A 524 -17.49 2.79 -39.97
C PRO A 524 -17.09 1.47 -39.26
N PRO A 525 -17.89 0.95 -38.30
CA PRO A 525 -17.53 -0.26 -37.54
C PRO A 525 -17.17 -1.47 -38.42
N SER A 526 -17.72 -1.55 -39.62
CA SER A 526 -17.39 -2.56 -40.62
C SER A 526 -15.97 -2.47 -41.18
N LEU A 527 -15.35 -1.29 -41.25
CA LEU A 527 -13.98 -1.13 -41.75
C LEU A 527 -12.99 -1.95 -40.90
N LEU A 528 -12.96 -1.68 -39.59
CA LEU A 528 -12.06 -2.35 -38.67
C LEU A 528 -12.43 -3.83 -38.50
N LEU A 529 -13.73 -4.15 -38.43
CA LEU A 529 -14.19 -5.53 -38.20
C LEU A 529 -13.92 -6.46 -39.39
N ILE A 530 -14.14 -5.99 -40.62
CA ILE A 530 -13.97 -6.82 -41.82
C ILE A 530 -12.49 -6.92 -42.19
N PHE A 531 -11.73 -5.81 -42.18
CA PHE A 531 -10.31 -5.84 -42.53
C PHE A 531 -9.49 -6.70 -41.54
N ASN A 532 -9.71 -6.52 -40.24
CA ASN A 532 -8.98 -7.27 -39.21
C ASN A 532 -9.45 -8.73 -39.07
N SER A 533 -10.40 -9.20 -39.87
CA SER A 533 -10.75 -10.63 -39.97
C SER A 533 -9.71 -11.46 -40.74
N SER A 534 -8.89 -10.82 -41.60
CA SER A 534 -7.80 -11.47 -42.36
C SER A 534 -6.77 -10.43 -42.84
N PRO A 535 -6.10 -9.69 -41.92
CA PRO A 535 -5.31 -8.50 -42.26
C PRO A 535 -4.13 -8.81 -43.20
N GLU A 536 -3.40 -9.90 -42.97
CA GLU A 536 -2.28 -10.31 -43.84
C GLU A 536 -2.74 -10.63 -45.28
N LEU A 537 -3.91 -11.25 -45.44
CA LEU A 537 -4.45 -11.65 -46.75
C LEU A 537 -4.85 -10.43 -47.59
N PHE A 538 -5.38 -9.40 -46.93
CA PHE A 538 -5.74 -8.12 -47.56
C PHE A 538 -4.52 -7.24 -47.81
N ALA A 539 -3.66 -7.03 -46.81
CA ALA A 539 -2.51 -6.12 -46.93
C ALA A 539 -1.39 -6.64 -47.85
N SER A 540 -1.30 -7.96 -48.07
CA SER A 540 -0.36 -8.54 -49.05
C SER A 540 -0.76 -8.34 -50.51
N GLN A 541 -1.94 -7.77 -50.80
CA GLN A 541 -2.33 -7.41 -52.16
C GLN A 541 -1.63 -6.10 -52.59
N PRO A 542 -1.12 -6.00 -53.83
CA PRO A 542 -0.32 -4.85 -54.26
C PRO A 542 -1.11 -3.53 -54.30
N GLU A 543 -2.42 -3.59 -54.55
CA GLU A 543 -3.31 -2.42 -54.50
C GLU A 543 -3.47 -1.90 -53.07
N ALA A 544 -3.69 -2.80 -52.10
CA ALA A 544 -3.79 -2.45 -50.68
C ALA A 544 -2.47 -1.94 -50.10
N ALA A 545 -1.35 -2.61 -50.39
CA ALA A 545 -0.03 -2.20 -49.92
C ALA A 545 0.34 -0.77 -50.40
N ASN A 546 0.00 -0.44 -51.64
CA ASN A 546 0.19 0.91 -52.19
C ASN A 546 -0.72 1.94 -51.51
N VAL A 547 -2.04 1.68 -51.46
CA VAL A 547 -3.00 2.63 -50.86
C VAL A 547 -2.71 2.87 -49.37
N LEU A 548 -2.49 1.81 -48.59
CA LEU A 548 -2.17 1.91 -47.16
C LEU A 548 -0.80 2.56 -46.90
N GLY A 549 0.19 2.34 -47.79
CA GLY A 549 1.47 3.04 -47.74
C GLY A 549 1.31 4.56 -47.90
N ASN A 550 0.61 5.00 -48.95
CA ASN A 550 0.34 6.42 -49.19
C ASN A 550 -0.42 7.07 -48.03
N LEU A 551 -1.44 6.38 -47.48
CA LEU A 551 -2.21 6.85 -46.32
C LEU A 551 -1.34 6.92 -45.04
N SER A 552 -0.39 6.00 -44.86
CA SER A 552 0.58 6.06 -43.77
C SER A 552 1.47 7.31 -43.87
N ASP A 553 1.93 7.65 -45.08
CA ASP A 553 2.76 8.85 -45.31
C ASP A 553 1.96 10.16 -45.21
N GLU A 554 0.69 10.16 -45.63
CA GLU A 554 -0.24 11.28 -45.43
C GLU A 554 -0.51 11.56 -43.94
N ILE A 555 -0.66 10.52 -43.12
CA ILE A 555 -0.81 10.64 -41.65
C ILE A 555 0.49 11.19 -41.02
N LYS A 556 1.67 10.73 -41.43
CA LYS A 556 2.97 11.26 -40.95
C LYS A 556 3.11 12.75 -41.25
N ALA A 557 2.84 13.14 -42.50
CA ALA A 557 2.91 14.54 -42.93
C ALA A 557 1.91 15.43 -42.16
N SER A 558 0.68 14.93 -41.96
CA SER A 558 -0.36 15.65 -41.20
C SER A 558 -0.01 15.80 -39.72
N ALA A 559 0.45 14.73 -39.07
CA ALA A 559 0.83 14.74 -37.65
C ALA A 559 1.99 15.71 -37.35
N ILE A 560 2.95 15.85 -38.28
CA ILE A 560 4.04 16.85 -38.21
C ILE A 560 3.50 18.27 -38.43
N GLY A 561 2.58 18.45 -39.39
CA GLY A 561 1.96 19.76 -39.66
C GLY A 561 1.14 20.29 -38.49
N GLU A 562 0.29 19.44 -37.90
CA GLU A 562 -0.51 19.77 -36.72
C GLU A 562 0.38 20.04 -35.50
N TYR A 563 1.46 19.29 -35.30
CA TYR A 563 2.44 19.56 -34.25
C TYR A 563 3.10 20.93 -34.39
N VAL A 564 3.58 21.29 -35.60
CA VAL A 564 4.16 22.61 -35.85
C VAL A 564 3.14 23.74 -35.63
N ALA A 565 1.88 23.54 -36.02
CA ALA A 565 0.81 24.50 -35.76
C ALA A 565 0.47 24.63 -34.26
N ALA A 566 0.50 23.53 -33.50
CA ALA A 566 0.32 23.54 -32.04
C ALA A 566 1.46 24.29 -31.34
N VAL A 567 2.71 24.05 -31.74
CA VAL A 567 3.89 24.80 -31.25
C VAL A 567 3.81 26.28 -31.61
N GLU A 568 3.43 26.63 -32.84
CA GLU A 568 3.26 28.04 -33.23
C GLU A 568 2.18 28.75 -32.38
N ASN A 569 1.06 28.06 -32.11
CA ASN A 569 -0.06 28.58 -31.32
C ASN A 569 0.25 28.69 -29.81
N TYR A 570 0.94 27.71 -29.21
CA TYR A 570 1.19 27.67 -27.77
C TYR A 570 2.53 28.28 -27.32
N LEU A 571 3.53 28.35 -28.20
CA LEU A 571 4.87 28.91 -27.90
C LEU A 571 5.21 30.17 -28.72
N GLY A 572 4.38 30.55 -29.70
CA GLY A 572 4.55 31.79 -30.47
C GLY A 572 5.49 31.68 -31.68
N GLY A 573 5.85 30.47 -32.09
CA GLY A 573 6.61 30.19 -33.32
C GLY A 573 8.09 29.86 -33.11
N ILE A 574 8.64 29.10 -34.07
CA ILE A 574 10.02 28.60 -34.02
C ILE A 574 11.02 29.75 -34.17
N GLY A 575 11.93 29.90 -33.20
CA GLY A 575 13.09 30.80 -33.31
C GLY A 575 12.95 32.19 -32.66
N MET A 576 12.17 32.33 -31.58
CA MET A 576 12.21 33.56 -30.77
C MET A 576 13.63 33.82 -30.21
N SER A 577 14.12 35.05 -30.34
CA SER A 577 15.43 35.46 -29.82
C SER A 577 15.41 35.74 -28.32
N ASP A 578 16.57 35.60 -27.65
CA ASP A 578 16.76 35.70 -26.19
C ASP A 578 16.23 36.99 -25.52
N ALA A 579 15.87 38.02 -26.30
CA ALA A 579 15.45 39.32 -25.82
C ALA A 579 14.02 39.38 -25.22
N GLN A 580 13.22 38.32 -25.27
CA GLN A 580 11.88 38.26 -24.64
C GLN A 580 11.76 37.31 -23.44
N VAL A 581 12.88 36.73 -22.97
CA VAL A 581 12.96 35.64 -21.96
C VAL A 581 12.73 36.14 -20.51
N LEU A 582 11.82 37.10 -20.31
CA LEU A 582 11.45 37.67 -19.01
C LEU A 582 9.93 37.92 -18.87
N LYS A 583 9.11 37.19 -19.64
CA LYS A 583 7.64 37.20 -19.48
C LYS A 583 7.20 36.04 -18.59
N ILE A 584 6.51 36.39 -17.51
CA ILE A 584 5.71 35.48 -16.69
C ILE A 584 4.49 35.05 -17.54
N GLY A 585 4.18 33.75 -17.56
CA GLY A 585 3.02 33.18 -18.24
C GLY A 585 1.69 33.47 -17.53
N ASP A 586 0.58 33.08 -18.15
CA ASP A 586 -0.78 33.34 -17.63
C ASP A 586 -0.98 32.74 -16.22
N ASN A 587 -0.33 31.60 -15.94
CA ASN A 587 -0.40 30.90 -14.66
C ASN A 587 0.69 31.31 -13.65
N GLY A 588 1.52 32.32 -13.95
CA GLY A 588 2.63 32.73 -13.08
C GLY A 588 3.96 31.97 -13.28
N LYS A 589 3.99 30.96 -14.16
CA LYS A 589 5.18 30.17 -14.52
C LYS A 589 6.10 30.91 -15.50
N ASP A 590 7.26 30.31 -15.83
CA ASP A 590 8.00 30.65 -17.05
C ASP A 590 7.13 30.36 -18.28
N SER A 591 7.00 31.32 -19.20
CA SER A 591 6.11 31.22 -20.37
C SER A 591 6.52 30.13 -21.37
N VAL A 592 7.79 29.72 -21.41
CA VAL A 592 8.26 28.62 -22.26
C VAL A 592 7.85 27.27 -21.65
N VAL A 593 7.95 27.13 -20.33
CA VAL A 593 7.49 25.94 -19.60
C VAL A 593 5.97 25.79 -19.74
N GLU A 594 5.21 26.87 -19.56
CA GLU A 594 3.75 26.85 -19.71
C GLU A 594 3.31 26.57 -21.16
N GLY A 595 4.06 27.03 -22.16
CA GLY A 595 3.81 26.70 -23.57
C GLY A 595 4.07 25.23 -23.89
N LEU A 596 5.19 24.67 -23.41
CA LEU A 596 5.53 23.25 -23.57
C LEU A 596 4.52 22.33 -22.84
N GLU A 597 4.03 22.73 -21.67
CA GLU A 597 2.95 22.01 -20.98
C GLU A 597 1.65 21.97 -21.80
N LYS A 598 1.30 23.07 -22.47
CA LYS A 598 0.13 23.14 -23.37
C LYS A 598 0.30 22.25 -24.61
N VAL A 599 1.50 22.21 -25.21
CA VAL A 599 1.84 21.29 -26.32
C VAL A 599 1.76 19.83 -25.86
N ALA A 600 2.37 19.49 -24.73
CA ALA A 600 2.39 18.12 -24.20
C ALA A 600 0.99 17.58 -23.90
N ALA A 601 0.14 18.40 -23.26
CA ALA A 601 -1.26 18.06 -22.97
C ALA A 601 -2.13 17.99 -24.24
N TRP A 602 -1.79 18.75 -25.29
CA TRP A 602 -2.45 18.65 -26.59
C TRP A 602 -2.08 17.33 -27.30
N MET A 603 -0.79 16.94 -27.29
CA MET A 603 -0.30 15.67 -27.86
C MET A 603 -0.90 14.43 -27.18
N GLU A 604 -0.89 14.38 -25.85
CA GLU A 604 -1.47 13.28 -25.06
C GLU A 604 -2.94 13.08 -25.49
N LYS A 605 -3.71 14.16 -25.46
CA LYS A 605 -5.13 14.16 -25.79
C LYS A 605 -5.42 13.82 -27.24
N GLU A 606 -4.56 14.21 -28.20
CA GLU A 606 -4.68 13.80 -29.60
C GLU A 606 -4.45 12.29 -29.76
N VAL A 607 -3.31 11.77 -29.29
CA VAL A 607 -2.96 10.34 -29.39
C VAL A 607 -3.98 9.47 -28.65
N SER A 608 -4.39 9.85 -27.43
CA SER A 608 -5.41 9.15 -26.65
C SER A 608 -6.79 9.17 -27.30
N ASN A 609 -7.20 10.29 -27.94
CA ASN A 609 -8.44 10.34 -28.73
C ASN A 609 -8.38 9.37 -29.93
N VAL A 610 -7.28 9.37 -30.68
CA VAL A 610 -7.10 8.49 -31.85
C VAL A 610 -7.08 7.01 -31.42
N LYS A 611 -6.29 6.66 -30.40
CA LYS A 611 -6.19 5.32 -29.80
C LYS A 611 -7.56 4.81 -29.33
N LYS A 612 -8.39 5.68 -28.73
CA LYS A 612 -9.75 5.37 -28.26
C LYS A 612 -10.75 5.13 -29.40
N VAL A 613 -10.58 5.78 -30.55
CA VAL A 613 -11.53 5.72 -31.68
C VAL A 613 -11.13 4.64 -32.70
N TRP A 614 -9.83 4.45 -32.94
CA TRP A 614 -9.29 3.53 -33.95
C TRP A 614 -8.71 2.23 -33.36
N GLY A 615 -8.46 2.16 -32.05
CA GLY A 615 -7.74 1.03 -31.45
C GLY A 615 -6.33 0.92 -32.03
N ARG A 616 -5.93 -0.30 -32.45
CA ARG A 616 -4.70 -0.54 -33.25
C ARG A 616 -4.92 -0.40 -34.76
N GLY A 617 -5.95 0.34 -35.19
CA GLY A 617 -6.29 0.59 -36.59
C GLY A 617 -6.43 -0.68 -37.43
N LEU A 618 -5.71 -0.73 -38.55
CA LEU A 618 -5.64 -1.85 -39.49
C LEU A 618 -4.46 -2.80 -39.16
N GLN A 619 -4.23 -3.02 -37.85
CA GLN A 619 -3.10 -3.77 -37.29
C GLN A 619 -1.74 -3.16 -37.70
N THR A 620 -0.69 -3.99 -37.74
CA THR A 620 0.72 -3.62 -37.96
C THR A 620 1.00 -2.85 -39.26
N ILE A 621 0.05 -2.77 -40.19
CA ILE A 621 0.19 -2.04 -41.45
C ILE A 621 -0.15 -0.54 -41.28
N LEU A 622 -1.16 -0.22 -40.47
CA LEU A 622 -1.62 1.16 -40.27
C LEU A 622 -2.35 1.30 -38.93
N ASP A 623 -1.58 1.60 -37.88
CA ASP A 623 -2.06 2.06 -36.57
C ASP A 623 -1.87 3.59 -36.49
N PRO A 624 -2.94 4.40 -36.60
CA PRO A 624 -2.80 5.85 -36.63
C PRO A 624 -2.20 6.43 -35.35
N ALA A 625 -2.56 5.90 -34.17
CA ALA A 625 -2.04 6.41 -32.89
C ALA A 625 -0.53 6.16 -32.75
N SER A 626 -0.08 4.96 -33.14
CA SER A 626 1.33 4.60 -33.18
C SER A 626 2.14 5.44 -34.18
N ILE A 627 1.56 5.79 -35.34
CA ILE A 627 2.21 6.65 -36.34
C ILE A 627 2.34 8.09 -35.83
N ILE A 628 1.29 8.65 -35.20
CA ILE A 628 1.28 10.03 -34.69
C ILE A 628 2.38 10.23 -33.63
N ILE A 629 2.40 9.41 -32.58
CA ILE A 629 3.36 9.58 -31.48
C ILE A 629 4.80 9.36 -31.95
N LYS A 630 5.01 8.46 -32.93
CA LYS A 630 6.31 8.27 -33.60
C LYS A 630 6.82 9.49 -34.38
N CYS A 631 5.93 10.36 -34.84
CA CYS A 631 6.30 11.60 -35.53
C CYS A 631 6.48 12.77 -34.56
N GLN A 632 5.59 12.91 -33.57
CA GLN A 632 5.52 14.10 -32.71
C GLN A 632 6.46 14.04 -31.51
N LEU A 633 6.57 12.89 -30.82
CA LEU A 633 7.37 12.79 -29.59
C LEU A 633 8.86 13.14 -29.80
N PRO A 634 9.55 12.70 -30.87
CA PRO A 634 10.95 13.08 -31.10
C PRO A 634 11.15 14.58 -31.33
N LEU A 635 10.15 15.28 -31.88
CA LEU A 635 10.18 16.75 -32.05
C LEU A 635 10.00 17.45 -30.70
N PHE A 636 9.01 17.00 -29.92
CA PHE A 636 8.73 17.53 -28.58
C PHE A 636 9.91 17.36 -27.61
N LEU A 637 10.56 16.19 -27.61
CA LEU A 637 11.75 15.95 -26.79
C LEU A 637 12.93 16.84 -27.24
N ALA A 638 13.08 17.11 -28.54
CA ALA A 638 14.09 18.04 -29.06
C ALA A 638 13.85 19.50 -28.60
N GLU A 639 12.60 19.92 -28.45
CA GLU A 639 12.25 21.22 -27.85
C GLU A 639 12.47 21.26 -26.34
N ILE A 640 12.13 20.18 -25.61
CA ILE A 640 12.39 20.04 -24.18
C ILE A 640 13.87 20.21 -23.83
N TYR A 641 14.81 19.72 -24.66
CA TYR A 641 16.25 19.91 -24.41
C TYR A 641 16.68 21.39 -24.31
N SER A 642 15.90 22.36 -24.80
CA SER A 642 16.16 23.80 -24.59
C SER A 642 16.00 24.27 -23.12
N LEU A 643 15.35 23.45 -22.28
CA LEU A 643 15.12 23.68 -20.85
C LEU A 643 16.23 23.14 -19.93
N GLU A 644 17.39 22.73 -20.47
CA GLU A 644 18.58 22.17 -19.79
C GLU A 644 19.09 22.89 -18.51
N ARG A 645 18.53 24.06 -18.17
CA ARG A 645 18.82 24.82 -16.95
C ARG A 645 17.53 25.27 -16.28
N PRO A 646 17.40 25.17 -14.95
CA PRO A 646 16.22 25.66 -14.24
C PRO A 646 16.04 27.17 -14.43
N ARG A 647 14.82 27.54 -14.84
CA ARG A 647 14.28 28.91 -14.95
C ARG A 647 12.99 28.98 -14.12
N GLY A 648 12.52 30.18 -13.78
CA GLY A 648 11.33 30.36 -12.94
C GLY A 648 11.50 29.79 -11.51
N SER A 649 10.41 29.38 -10.88
CA SER A 649 10.47 28.58 -9.64
C SER A 649 10.71 27.12 -10.01
N ALA A 650 11.57 26.42 -9.26
CA ALA A 650 11.96 25.04 -9.58
C ALA A 650 10.81 24.02 -9.47
N SER A 651 9.67 24.40 -8.86
CA SER A 651 8.42 23.64 -8.86
C SER A 651 7.66 23.69 -10.19
N ASP A 652 7.89 24.73 -11.01
CA ASP A 652 6.99 25.08 -12.10
C ASP A 652 7.01 24.04 -13.22
N ILE A 653 8.14 23.33 -13.35
CA ILE A 653 8.39 22.30 -14.36
C ILE A 653 7.85 20.90 -13.97
N PHE A 654 7.28 20.74 -12.78
CA PHE A 654 6.79 19.43 -12.31
C PHE A 654 5.59 18.92 -13.12
N THR A 655 4.71 19.83 -13.57
CA THR A 655 3.61 19.47 -14.48
C THR A 655 4.14 19.04 -15.86
N LEU A 656 5.19 19.69 -16.37
CA LEU A 656 5.87 19.25 -17.61
C LEU A 656 6.50 17.86 -17.47
N TYR A 657 7.15 17.56 -16.34
CA TYR A 657 7.71 16.24 -16.03
C TYR A 657 6.62 15.17 -15.98
N GLU A 658 5.50 15.43 -15.29
CA GLU A 658 4.33 14.53 -15.21
C GLU A 658 3.74 14.21 -16.60
N ILE A 659 3.50 15.22 -17.44
CA ILE A 659 2.91 15.01 -18.77
C ILE A 659 3.92 14.37 -19.74
N THR A 660 5.20 14.72 -19.63
CA THR A 660 6.26 14.06 -20.44
C THR A 660 6.34 12.57 -20.11
N GLY A 661 6.26 12.19 -18.84
CA GLY A 661 6.18 10.77 -18.43
C GLY A 661 5.03 10.03 -19.11
N LYS A 662 3.82 10.59 -19.06
CA LYS A 662 2.63 10.01 -19.73
C LYS A 662 2.78 9.87 -21.25
N LEU A 663 3.55 10.75 -21.89
CA LEU A 663 3.86 10.63 -23.32
C LEU A 663 4.86 9.50 -23.61
N LEU A 664 5.79 9.20 -22.70
CA LEU A 664 6.66 8.01 -22.79
C LEU A 664 5.85 6.73 -22.55
N ASP A 665 5.00 6.70 -21.52
CA ASP A 665 4.09 5.57 -21.24
C ASP A 665 3.21 5.26 -22.47
N LEU A 666 2.64 6.29 -23.11
CA LEU A 666 1.86 6.16 -24.33
C LEU A 666 2.69 5.69 -25.53
N TRP A 667 3.98 6.03 -25.61
CA TRP A 667 4.87 5.53 -26.64
C TRP A 667 5.07 4.02 -26.48
N ASP A 668 5.47 3.54 -25.30
CA ASP A 668 5.77 2.13 -25.04
C ASP A 668 4.56 1.23 -25.31
N ASP A 669 3.37 1.66 -24.87
CA ASP A 669 2.09 0.98 -25.07
C ASP A 669 1.69 0.82 -26.56
N LEU A 670 2.18 1.74 -27.41
CA LEU A 670 1.94 1.80 -28.86
C LEU A 670 3.13 1.36 -29.73
N SER A 671 4.34 1.20 -29.17
CA SER A 671 5.60 1.17 -29.92
C SER A 671 6.63 0.15 -29.43
N PHE A 672 6.19 -0.93 -28.78
CA PHE A 672 6.98 -2.04 -28.18
C PHE A 672 8.26 -2.53 -28.91
N GLU A 673 8.42 -2.28 -30.22
CA GLU A 673 9.63 -2.62 -30.99
C GLU A 673 10.73 -1.54 -30.97
N GLN A 674 10.47 -0.35 -30.44
CA GLN A 674 11.35 0.83 -30.53
C GLN A 674 11.49 1.56 -29.20
N ASP A 675 12.72 1.60 -28.67
CA ASP A 675 13.13 2.44 -27.54
C ASP A 675 13.05 3.93 -27.91
N HIS A 676 12.46 4.75 -27.04
CA HIS A 676 12.36 6.20 -27.21
C HIS A 676 13.67 6.95 -26.83
N GLY A 677 14.61 6.29 -26.15
CA GLY A 677 15.99 6.75 -25.95
C GLY A 677 16.16 7.96 -25.02
N PHE A 678 15.17 8.28 -24.17
CA PHE A 678 15.14 9.48 -23.34
C PHE A 678 15.14 9.15 -21.84
N ASP A 679 16.21 9.52 -21.13
CA ASP A 679 16.32 9.38 -19.67
C ASP A 679 15.53 10.49 -18.96
N LEU A 680 14.23 10.24 -18.73
CA LEU A 680 13.30 11.15 -18.06
C LEU A 680 13.82 11.59 -16.67
N ASP A 681 14.23 10.62 -15.84
CA ASP A 681 14.71 10.86 -14.47
C ASP A 681 16.10 11.52 -14.45
N GLY A 682 16.92 11.33 -15.48
CA GLY A 682 18.19 12.02 -15.68
C GLY A 682 18.02 13.47 -16.14
N PHE A 683 17.05 13.72 -17.02
CA PHE A 683 16.77 15.07 -17.54
C PHE A 683 16.17 15.99 -16.46
N PHE A 684 15.19 15.52 -15.69
CA PHE A 684 14.52 16.37 -14.68
C PHE A 684 15.25 16.43 -13.31
N GLU A 685 16.24 15.56 -13.04
CA GLU A 685 17.02 15.55 -11.78
C GLU A 685 17.61 16.92 -11.38
N PRO A 686 18.23 17.73 -12.28
CA PRO A 686 18.75 19.05 -11.94
C PRO A 686 17.68 20.00 -11.39
N HIS A 687 16.43 19.88 -11.85
CA HIS A 687 15.31 20.73 -11.46
C HIS A 687 14.74 20.30 -10.10
N VAL A 688 14.56 18.98 -9.88
CA VAL A 688 14.13 18.45 -8.58
C VAL A 688 15.16 18.77 -7.49
N ARG A 689 16.47 18.67 -7.81
CA ARG A 689 17.54 19.08 -6.88
C ARG A 689 17.58 20.58 -6.63
N ALA A 690 17.27 21.42 -7.61
CA ALA A 690 17.12 22.86 -7.42
C ALA A 690 15.92 23.18 -6.50
N TRP A 691 14.79 22.48 -6.64
CA TRP A 691 13.61 22.64 -5.80
C TRP A 691 13.83 22.18 -4.34
N LEU A 692 14.51 21.04 -4.13
CA LEU A 692 14.91 20.60 -2.79
C LEU A 692 15.77 21.66 -2.08
N LYS A 693 16.71 22.27 -2.82
CA LYS A 693 17.60 23.32 -2.30
C LYS A 693 16.91 24.67 -2.07
N ASP A 694 15.96 25.07 -2.93
CA ASP A 694 15.07 26.21 -2.68
C ASP A 694 14.24 25.99 -1.40
N THR A 695 13.73 24.77 -1.24
CA THR A 695 12.93 24.39 -0.07
C THR A 695 13.75 24.49 1.22
N GLU A 696 14.98 23.95 1.22
CA GLU A 696 15.93 24.07 2.35
C GLU A 696 16.29 25.53 2.68
N ALA A 697 16.64 26.33 1.66
CA ALA A 697 17.15 27.68 1.87
C ALA A 697 16.07 28.73 2.16
N ASN A 698 14.96 28.71 1.41
CA ASN A 698 13.99 29.80 1.34
C ASN A 698 12.64 29.48 2.00
N ARG A 699 12.25 28.20 2.09
CA ARG A 699 10.92 27.80 2.62
C ARG A 699 10.96 27.44 4.10
N VAL A 700 12.00 26.74 4.57
CA VAL A 700 12.14 26.33 5.98
C VAL A 700 11.99 27.51 6.97
N GLY A 701 12.67 28.63 6.72
CA GLY A 701 12.55 29.82 7.58
C GLY A 701 11.11 30.34 7.67
N GLN A 702 10.43 30.42 6.52
CA GLN A 702 9.03 30.88 6.46
C GLN A 702 8.06 29.90 7.13
N TRP A 703 8.29 28.60 7.06
CA TRP A 703 7.47 27.61 7.78
C TRP A 703 7.56 27.83 9.28
N VAL A 704 8.78 27.91 9.82
CA VAL A 704 9.01 28.09 11.27
C VAL A 704 8.52 29.45 11.76
N GLU A 705 8.75 30.53 11.00
CA GLU A 705 8.25 31.88 11.36
C GLU A 705 6.71 31.97 11.36
N ARG A 706 6.03 31.41 10.34
CA ARG A 706 4.56 31.43 10.27
C ARG A 706 3.94 30.59 11.39
N SER A 707 4.45 29.36 11.57
CA SER A 707 4.00 28.45 12.62
C SER A 707 4.08 29.10 14.01
N VAL A 708 5.25 29.62 14.38
CA VAL A 708 5.47 30.26 15.69
C VAL A 708 4.74 31.61 15.81
N GLY A 709 4.33 32.22 14.70
CA GLY A 709 3.54 33.45 14.67
C GLY A 709 2.04 33.27 14.95
N MET A 710 1.51 32.03 14.96
CA MET A 710 0.07 31.74 15.01
C MET A 710 -0.38 31.05 16.31
N ASP A 711 0.28 31.36 17.42
CA ASP A 711 0.14 30.72 18.74
C ASP A 711 -1.27 30.90 19.37
N SER A 712 -2.20 30.00 19.01
CA SER A 712 -3.46 29.74 19.73
C SER A 712 -3.86 28.27 19.51
N GLY A 713 -4.30 27.57 20.55
CA GLY A 713 -4.60 26.13 20.45
C GLY A 713 -5.51 25.61 21.56
N GLU A 714 -6.34 24.62 21.22
CA GLU A 714 -7.24 23.92 22.15
C GLU A 714 -6.59 22.65 22.77
N ASN A 715 -5.49 22.18 22.17
CA ASN A 715 -4.68 21.07 22.68
C ASN A 715 -3.69 21.53 23.77
N ARG A 716 -3.00 20.58 24.41
CA ARG A 716 -1.94 20.87 25.41
C ARG A 716 -0.63 21.38 24.78
N HIS A 717 -0.49 21.26 23.47
CA HIS A 717 0.53 21.90 22.65
C HIS A 717 -0.08 23.08 21.87
N SER A 718 0.76 24.00 21.41
CA SER A 718 0.39 25.06 20.47
C SER A 718 -0.04 24.50 19.10
N GLN A 719 -0.66 25.34 18.27
CA GLN A 719 -0.92 25.01 16.88
C GLN A 719 0.38 25.01 16.03
N SER A 720 1.40 25.77 16.45
CA SER A 720 2.66 25.94 15.71
C SER A 720 3.36 24.64 15.33
N VAL A 721 3.33 23.63 16.21
CA VAL A 721 3.93 22.32 15.92
C VAL A 721 3.15 21.59 14.80
N ILE A 722 1.82 21.68 14.79
CA ILE A 722 0.99 21.02 13.78
C ILE A 722 1.21 21.65 12.40
N ASP A 723 1.20 22.99 12.33
CA ASP A 723 1.43 23.74 11.09
C ASP A 723 2.79 23.39 10.46
N LEU A 724 3.86 23.31 11.27
CA LEU A 724 5.19 22.94 10.81
C LEU A 724 5.23 21.54 10.18
N PHE A 725 4.64 20.55 10.85
CA PHE A 725 4.61 19.18 10.34
C PHE A 725 3.60 18.99 9.19
N GLU A 726 2.61 19.87 9.04
CA GLU A 726 1.75 19.94 7.86
C GLU A 726 2.50 20.49 6.63
N PHE A 727 3.26 21.59 6.76
CA PHE A 727 4.12 22.10 5.67
C PHE A 727 5.18 21.07 5.23
N VAL A 728 5.76 20.34 6.19
CA VAL A 728 6.70 19.25 5.92
C VAL A 728 6.01 18.11 5.17
N ARG A 729 4.86 17.62 5.66
CA ARG A 729 4.12 16.52 5.04
C ARG A 729 3.66 16.85 3.62
N GLY A 730 3.15 18.06 3.41
CA GLY A 730 2.74 18.54 2.08
C GLY A 730 3.92 18.58 1.09
N SER A 731 5.12 18.92 1.55
CA SER A 731 6.32 18.91 0.69
C SER A 731 6.86 17.49 0.43
N ALA A 732 6.71 16.57 1.38
CA ALA A 732 7.03 15.15 1.15
C ALA A 732 6.07 14.50 0.14
N GLN A 733 4.78 14.86 0.17
CA GLN A 733 3.75 14.36 -0.74
C GLN A 733 4.11 14.57 -2.22
N VAL A 734 4.74 15.71 -2.55
CA VAL A 734 5.22 16.02 -3.91
C VAL A 734 6.19 14.95 -4.41
N ILE A 735 7.15 14.54 -3.57
CA ILE A 735 8.18 13.53 -3.91
C ILE A 735 7.57 12.13 -4.01
N LEU A 736 6.54 11.83 -3.20
CA LEU A 736 5.90 10.52 -3.13
C LEU A 736 4.90 10.27 -4.28
N HIS A 737 4.16 11.31 -4.70
CA HIS A 737 2.96 11.15 -5.52
C HIS A 737 2.78 12.13 -6.69
N GLU A 738 3.42 13.31 -6.70
CA GLU A 738 3.23 14.30 -7.77
C GLU A 738 4.33 14.24 -8.86
N LEU A 739 5.51 13.71 -8.52
CA LEU A 739 6.61 13.49 -9.45
C LEU A 739 6.61 12.03 -9.96
N PRO A 740 6.72 11.77 -11.28
CA PRO A 740 6.76 10.42 -11.85
C PRO A 740 8.15 9.78 -11.67
N LEU A 741 8.56 9.62 -10.41
CA LEU A 741 9.89 9.14 -10.01
C LEU A 741 9.96 7.62 -9.93
N GLY A 742 10.99 7.04 -10.55
CA GLY A 742 11.40 5.67 -10.26
C GLY A 742 11.80 5.47 -8.80
N GLU A 743 11.53 4.28 -8.25
CA GLU A 743 11.67 3.95 -6.82
C GLU A 743 12.99 4.41 -6.20
N TYR A 744 14.11 4.20 -6.91
CA TYR A 744 15.44 4.59 -6.44
C TYR A 744 15.64 6.12 -6.38
N LYS A 745 15.14 6.88 -7.37
CA LYS A 745 15.24 8.35 -7.37
C LYS A 745 14.35 8.95 -6.29
N ARG A 746 13.14 8.40 -6.10
CA ARG A 746 12.25 8.74 -4.96
C ARG A 746 12.96 8.52 -3.63
N ALA A 747 13.54 7.34 -3.41
CA ALA A 747 14.29 7.02 -2.19
C ALA A 747 15.47 7.99 -1.94
N VAL A 748 16.23 8.35 -2.99
CA VAL A 748 17.32 9.35 -2.89
C VAL A 748 16.79 10.74 -2.51
N TYR A 749 15.70 11.20 -3.12
CA TYR A 749 15.14 12.53 -2.84
C TYR A 749 14.43 12.61 -1.48
N LEU A 750 13.81 11.52 -0.99
CA LEU A 750 13.31 11.44 0.38
C LEU A 750 14.43 11.53 1.42
N ILE A 751 15.61 10.93 1.14
CA ILE A 751 16.78 11.06 2.02
C ILE A 751 17.31 12.50 2.02
N ASP A 752 17.51 13.12 0.85
CA ASP A 752 17.93 14.52 0.78
C ASP A 752 16.88 15.47 1.43
N TYR A 753 15.58 15.20 1.30
CA TYR A 753 14.52 15.97 1.94
C TYR A 753 14.47 15.76 3.47
N SER A 754 14.68 14.54 3.97
CA SER A 754 14.67 14.25 5.42
C SER A 754 15.71 15.06 6.20
N ARG A 755 16.85 15.39 5.56
CA ARG A 755 17.86 16.31 6.08
C ARG A 755 17.31 17.74 6.26
N THR A 756 16.53 18.21 5.29
CA THR A 756 15.81 19.50 5.35
C THR A 756 14.77 19.52 6.47
N VAL A 757 14.03 18.42 6.67
CA VAL A 757 13.11 18.26 7.82
C VAL A 757 13.86 18.35 9.15
N SER A 758 15.00 17.65 9.25
CA SER A 758 15.85 17.66 10.44
C SER A 758 16.35 19.08 10.78
N TYR A 759 16.77 19.83 9.76
CA TYR A 759 17.14 21.24 9.90
C TYR A 759 15.97 22.13 10.33
N ALA A 760 14.77 21.97 9.72
CA ALA A 760 13.58 22.74 10.05
C ALA A 760 13.15 22.55 11.51
N VAL A 761 13.08 21.30 11.98
CA VAL A 761 12.74 20.98 13.36
C VAL A 761 13.82 21.46 14.33
N SER A 762 15.11 21.42 13.94
CA SER A 762 16.19 22.02 14.74
C SER A 762 16.03 23.53 14.92
N GLN A 763 15.60 24.27 13.89
CA GLN A 763 15.35 25.71 14.00
C GLN A 763 14.13 25.98 14.89
N TYR A 764 13.04 25.24 14.69
CA TYR A 764 11.83 25.32 15.53
C TYR A 764 12.14 25.08 17.02
N ALA A 765 12.80 23.97 17.35
CA ALA A 765 13.18 23.64 18.73
C ALA A 765 14.08 24.71 19.36
N SER A 766 15.05 25.26 18.60
CA SER A 766 15.91 26.36 19.07
C SER A 766 15.13 27.66 19.31
N ILE A 767 14.15 27.98 18.48
CA ILE A 767 13.30 29.17 18.62
C ILE A 767 12.37 29.01 19.82
N VAL A 768 11.65 27.88 19.93
CA VAL A 768 10.72 27.61 21.04
C VAL A 768 11.45 27.56 22.38
N LEU A 769 12.67 26.99 22.44
CA LEU A 769 13.55 27.07 23.62
C LEU A 769 13.93 28.53 23.94
N GLY A 770 14.23 29.34 22.94
CA GLY A 770 14.51 30.78 23.10
C GLY A 770 13.30 31.60 23.58
N LEU A 771 12.08 31.21 23.22
CA LEU A 771 10.84 31.79 23.76
C LEU A 771 10.61 31.34 25.21
N PHE A 772 10.72 30.03 25.48
CA PHE A 772 10.59 29.46 26.82
C PHE A 772 11.54 30.11 27.83
N MET A 773 12.83 30.30 27.47
CA MET A 773 13.82 30.92 28.35
C MET A 773 13.51 32.39 28.66
N ARG A 774 12.76 33.08 27.78
CA ARG A 774 12.24 34.44 27.99
C ARG A 774 11.03 34.46 28.91
N ASP A 775 10.10 33.52 28.74
CA ASP A 775 8.94 33.35 29.63
C ASP A 775 9.37 33.01 31.07
N MET A 776 10.42 32.18 31.21
CA MET A 776 11.02 31.80 32.49
C MET A 776 11.90 32.90 33.14
N ASN A 777 12.37 33.87 32.35
CA ASN A 777 13.21 34.97 32.81
C ASN A 777 12.71 36.32 32.27
N PRO A 778 11.48 36.74 32.65
CA PRO A 778 10.87 37.95 32.12
C PRO A 778 11.72 39.17 32.49
N VAL A 779 11.94 40.05 31.50
CA VAL A 779 12.75 41.27 31.68
C VAL A 779 12.07 42.15 32.73
N LYS A 780 12.67 42.25 33.92
CA LYS A 780 12.17 43.10 34.99
C LYS A 780 12.16 44.55 34.50
N ALA A 781 10.97 45.09 34.27
CA ALA A 781 10.78 46.48 33.87
C ALA A 781 11.51 47.41 34.86
N PRO A 782 12.15 48.50 34.37
CA PRO A 782 12.86 49.42 35.24
C PRO A 782 11.89 50.01 36.26
N THR A 783 12.05 49.68 37.54
CA THR A 783 11.18 50.20 38.59
C THR A 783 11.35 51.72 38.68
N PRO A 784 10.26 52.50 38.84
CA PRO A 784 10.32 53.97 38.80
C PRO A 784 11.22 54.57 39.89
N ALA A 785 11.48 53.83 40.97
CA ALA A 785 12.46 54.18 41.99
C ALA A 785 13.90 54.29 41.46
N SER A 786 14.26 53.57 40.39
CA SER A 786 15.58 53.64 39.74
C SER A 786 15.76 54.92 38.93
N GLU A 787 14.69 55.48 38.36
CA GLU A 787 14.73 56.80 37.74
C GLU A 787 14.77 57.93 38.78
N LEU A 788 13.98 57.81 39.86
CA LEU A 788 13.99 58.79 40.95
C LEU A 788 15.39 58.93 41.56
N GLN A 789 16.14 57.83 41.69
CA GLN A 789 17.49 57.84 42.23
C GLN A 789 18.48 58.65 41.36
N GLY A 790 18.29 58.68 40.04
CA GLY A 790 19.06 59.55 39.14
C GLY A 790 18.69 61.04 39.22
N LYS A 791 17.46 61.35 39.66
CA LYS A 791 16.95 62.73 39.79
C LYS A 791 17.21 63.36 41.17
N LEU A 792 17.51 62.56 42.21
CA LEU A 792 17.69 63.01 43.60
C LEU A 792 19.17 62.99 44.05
N GLY A 793 19.93 64.00 43.63
CA GLY A 793 21.33 64.18 44.03
C GLY A 793 21.56 64.44 45.53
N GLY A 794 22.76 64.09 46.02
CA GLY A 794 23.24 64.44 47.37
C GLY A 794 22.73 63.56 48.51
N LYS A 795 22.62 64.13 49.72
CA LYS A 795 22.32 63.39 50.96
C LYS A 795 20.99 62.64 50.91
N ALA A 796 19.99 63.17 50.21
CA ALA A 796 18.69 62.52 50.02
C ALA A 796 18.82 61.20 49.24
N GLY A 797 19.55 61.18 48.13
CA GLY A 797 19.82 59.96 47.37
C GLY A 797 20.60 58.91 48.17
N SER A 798 21.53 59.33 49.05
CA SER A 798 22.24 58.41 49.94
C SER A 798 21.35 57.82 51.04
N TRP A 799 20.42 58.60 51.60
CA TRP A 799 19.42 58.11 52.54
C TRP A 799 18.43 57.15 51.85
N PHE A 800 17.94 57.50 50.67
CA PHE A 800 17.04 56.66 49.87
C PHE A 800 17.72 55.33 49.46
N ALA A 801 19.00 55.36 49.10
CA ALA A 801 19.79 54.16 48.83
C ALA A 801 19.96 53.27 50.08
N LYS A 802 20.18 53.85 51.26
CA LYS A 802 20.18 53.09 52.54
C LYS A 802 18.80 52.54 52.89
N GLY A 803 17.73 53.29 52.62
CA GLY A 803 16.35 52.84 52.73
C GLY A 803 16.07 51.64 51.83
N GLN A 804 16.43 51.72 50.54
CA GLN A 804 16.35 50.60 49.61
C GLN A 804 17.24 49.41 50.00
N GLN A 805 18.41 49.63 50.63
CA GLN A 805 19.23 48.53 51.16
C GLN A 805 18.57 47.87 52.39
N ALA A 806 17.92 48.64 53.26
CA ALA A 806 17.17 48.10 54.39
C ALA A 806 15.93 47.32 53.93
N VAL A 807 15.18 47.87 52.97
CA VAL A 807 14.04 47.20 52.31
C VAL A 807 14.52 45.94 51.58
N LYS A 808 15.57 45.99 50.75
CA LYS A 808 16.18 44.79 50.14
C LYS A 808 16.65 43.76 51.16
N ASN A 809 17.09 44.17 52.35
CA ASN A 809 17.48 43.23 53.42
C ASN A 809 16.28 42.67 54.22
N LEU A 810 15.08 43.25 54.07
CA LEU A 810 13.80 42.69 54.52
C LEU A 810 13.21 41.78 53.43
N GLU A 811 13.19 42.21 52.17
CA GLU A 811 12.79 41.42 51.00
C GLU A 811 13.65 40.15 50.85
N ARG A 812 14.96 40.23 51.09
CA ARG A 812 15.88 39.07 51.16
C ARG A 812 15.52 38.02 52.22
N LYS A 813 14.60 38.31 53.15
CA LYS A 813 14.07 37.33 54.11
C LYS A 813 12.72 36.72 53.69
N LYS A 814 12.07 37.26 52.65
CA LYS A 814 10.83 36.75 52.08
C LYS A 814 11.08 36.39 50.61
N ILE A 815 11.71 35.25 50.39
CA ILE A 815 11.83 34.66 49.05
C ILE A 815 10.43 34.22 48.62
N GLU A 816 9.86 34.89 47.62
CA GLU A 816 8.55 34.57 47.07
C GLU A 816 8.69 33.46 46.01
N GLY A 817 7.75 32.53 45.97
CA GLY A 817 7.79 31.40 45.06
C GLY A 817 7.57 31.82 43.60
N PHE A 818 8.44 31.36 42.69
CA PHE A 818 8.26 31.59 41.26
C PHE A 818 7.23 30.61 40.71
N LEU A 819 6.05 31.10 40.31
CA LEU A 819 5.04 30.30 39.61
C LEU A 819 5.45 30.10 38.15
N ILE A 820 5.48 28.85 37.69
CA ILE A 820 5.83 28.53 36.29
C ILE A 820 4.73 29.05 35.34
N PRO A 821 5.05 29.88 34.32
CA PRO A 821 4.05 30.36 33.39
C PRO A 821 3.39 29.23 32.59
N PRO A 822 2.05 29.18 32.47
CA PRO A 822 1.36 28.18 31.64
C PRO A 822 1.88 28.14 30.19
N ALA A 823 2.21 29.31 29.62
CA ALA A 823 2.76 29.44 28.27
C ALA A 823 4.18 28.86 28.12
N ALA A 824 4.94 28.70 29.20
CA ALA A 824 6.22 27.99 29.20
C ALA A 824 6.01 26.47 29.24
N CYS A 825 5.00 26.00 29.98
CA CYS A 825 4.60 24.59 30.00
C CYS A 825 4.10 24.10 28.63
N VAL A 826 3.31 24.91 27.90
CA VAL A 826 2.89 24.59 26.53
C VAL A 826 4.11 24.35 25.63
N LYS A 827 5.12 25.24 25.67
CA LYS A 827 6.36 25.11 24.87
C LYS A 827 7.18 23.85 25.19
N LEU A 828 7.09 23.33 26.42
CA LEU A 828 7.64 22.03 26.80
C LEU A 828 6.79 20.86 26.26
N THR A 829 5.46 21.00 26.21
CA THR A 829 4.57 20.04 25.55
C THR A 829 4.80 20.02 24.02
N ASP A 830 5.08 21.16 23.39
CA ASP A 830 5.35 21.29 21.96
C ASP A 830 6.56 20.46 21.51
N MET A 831 7.61 20.37 22.34
CA MET A 831 8.76 19.50 22.07
C MET A 831 8.37 18.01 22.06
N GLY A 832 7.46 17.58 22.94
CA GLY A 832 6.94 16.21 22.95
C GLY A 832 5.98 15.93 21.78
N ALA A 833 5.17 16.91 21.39
CA ALA A 833 4.32 16.81 20.20
C ALA A 833 5.15 16.69 18.93
N ALA A 834 6.25 17.46 18.81
CA ALA A 834 7.17 17.38 17.69
C ALA A 834 7.84 16.00 17.56
N GLN A 835 8.11 15.32 18.68
CA GLN A 835 8.63 13.95 18.66
C GLN A 835 7.60 12.96 18.08
N THR A 836 6.34 13.00 18.52
CA THR A 836 5.28 12.16 17.93
C THR A 836 5.07 12.46 16.44
N CYS A 837 5.12 13.73 16.03
CA CYS A 837 5.03 14.07 14.61
C CYS A 837 6.24 13.64 13.78
N LEU A 838 7.42 13.43 14.38
CA LEU A 838 8.58 12.81 13.72
C LEU A 838 8.42 11.28 13.61
N GLU A 839 7.84 10.63 14.61
CA GLU A 839 7.46 9.21 14.54
C GLU A 839 6.45 8.97 13.42
N ASP A 840 5.40 9.80 13.32
CA ASP A 840 4.45 9.79 12.20
C ASP A 840 5.15 10.06 10.84
N MET A 841 6.14 10.95 10.82
CA MET A 841 6.88 11.29 9.59
C MET A 841 7.74 10.13 9.06
N SER A 842 8.22 9.23 9.91
CA SER A 842 8.95 8.03 9.49
C SER A 842 8.08 7.13 8.60
N PHE A 843 6.81 6.94 8.99
CA PHE A 843 5.83 6.21 8.17
C PHE A 843 5.44 7.01 6.93
N ALA A 844 5.19 8.32 7.07
CA ALA A 844 4.78 9.18 5.95
C ALA A 844 5.86 9.35 4.86
N MET A 845 7.15 9.20 5.20
CA MET A 845 8.28 9.26 4.27
C MET A 845 8.80 7.86 3.86
N GLU A 846 8.03 6.80 4.07
CA GLU A 846 8.36 5.41 3.66
C GLU A 846 9.78 4.99 4.11
N ALA A 847 10.17 5.33 5.35
CA ALA A 847 11.58 5.32 5.76
C ALA A 847 12.23 3.92 5.70
N GLU A 848 11.50 2.85 6.02
CA GLU A 848 12.01 1.48 5.93
C GLU A 848 12.18 1.02 4.48
N ASP A 849 11.18 1.28 3.63
CA ASP A 849 11.20 0.90 2.21
C ASP A 849 12.28 1.68 1.45
N THR A 850 12.41 2.99 1.72
CA THR A 850 13.51 3.84 1.26
C THR A 850 14.87 3.23 1.61
N ALA A 851 15.08 2.84 2.87
CA ALA A 851 16.33 2.19 3.30
C ALA A 851 16.55 0.81 2.62
N ARG A 852 15.46 0.07 2.33
CA ARG A 852 15.49 -1.22 1.63
C ARG A 852 15.89 -1.07 0.16
N ILE A 853 15.32 -0.09 -0.54
CA ILE A 853 15.58 0.23 -1.95
C ILE A 853 17.04 0.65 -2.15
N ILE A 854 17.51 1.63 -1.36
CA ILE A 854 18.91 2.11 -1.44
C ILE A 854 19.90 0.97 -1.18
N LYS A 855 19.61 0.09 -0.21
CA LYS A 855 20.46 -1.07 0.09
C LYS A 855 20.48 -2.09 -1.05
N ALA A 856 19.33 -2.37 -1.68
CA ALA A 856 19.27 -3.27 -2.84
C ALA A 856 20.05 -2.72 -4.05
N HIS A 857 19.97 -1.40 -4.28
CA HIS A 857 20.70 -0.74 -5.35
C HIS A 857 22.23 -0.72 -5.09
N HIS A 858 22.68 -0.40 -3.87
CA HIS A 858 24.09 -0.47 -3.49
C HIS A 858 24.68 -1.89 -3.54
N LEU A 859 23.87 -2.94 -3.34
CA LEU A 859 24.31 -4.33 -3.54
C LEU A 859 24.45 -4.72 -5.03
N SER A 860 23.86 -3.93 -5.94
CA SER A 860 23.91 -4.15 -7.39
C SER A 860 24.97 -3.28 -8.08
N GLY A 861 25.24 -2.08 -7.56
CA GLY A 861 26.19 -1.12 -8.12
C GLY A 861 27.47 -0.97 -7.28
N ALA A 862 28.61 -1.46 -7.80
CA ALA A 862 29.91 -1.42 -7.14
C ALA A 862 30.56 0.00 -7.14
N GLN A 863 30.02 0.91 -6.34
CA GLN A 863 30.71 2.14 -5.94
C GLN A 863 31.64 1.87 -4.73
N PRO A 864 32.84 2.48 -4.67
CA PRO A 864 33.73 2.32 -3.52
C PRO A 864 33.15 3.01 -2.29
N ASP A 865 33.18 2.31 -1.16
CA ASP A 865 32.57 2.73 0.10
C ASP A 865 33.10 4.09 0.57
N LYS A 866 32.20 5.08 0.72
CA LYS A 866 32.51 6.36 1.36
C LYS A 866 32.74 6.08 2.84
N ALA A 867 34.01 6.04 3.24
CA ALA A 867 34.49 5.73 4.60
C ALA A 867 33.44 6.02 5.69
N ILE A 868 32.85 4.93 6.21
CA ILE A 868 31.68 4.96 7.08
C ILE A 868 31.90 5.97 8.21
N ARG A 869 31.08 7.02 8.18
CA ARG A 869 31.07 8.05 9.23
C ARG A 869 30.30 7.51 10.42
N HIS A 870 30.59 8.02 11.61
CA HIS A 870 29.96 7.60 12.85
C HIS A 870 29.51 8.82 13.65
N VAL A 871 28.35 8.73 14.31
CA VAL A 871 27.85 9.80 15.19
C VAL A 871 28.26 9.52 16.62
N PHE A 872 28.82 10.55 17.25
CA PHE A 872 29.18 10.56 18.66
C PHE A 872 28.34 11.57 19.44
N THR A 873 27.54 11.08 20.38
CA THR A 873 26.89 11.87 21.41
C THR A 873 27.84 12.02 22.59
N VAL A 874 28.23 13.25 22.90
CA VAL A 874 29.22 13.61 23.92
C VAL A 874 28.53 14.42 25.02
N THR A 875 28.34 13.80 26.19
CA THR A 875 27.71 14.42 27.37
C THR A 875 28.75 14.88 28.37
N ILE A 876 28.78 16.17 28.64
CA ILE A 876 29.58 16.78 29.71
C ILE A 876 28.78 16.62 31.01
N LEU A 877 29.21 15.72 31.89
CA LEU A 877 28.49 15.33 33.10
C LEU A 877 28.76 16.32 34.25
N ARG A 878 29.92 16.21 34.90
CA ARG A 878 30.31 17.04 36.04
C ARG A 878 31.78 17.46 36.01
N GLY A 879 32.10 18.57 36.67
CA GLY A 879 33.46 18.88 37.09
C GLY A 879 33.71 18.42 38.53
N GLU A 880 34.99 18.27 38.90
CA GLU A 880 35.41 18.12 40.31
C GLU A 880 36.58 19.08 40.62
N ASN A 881 36.60 19.63 41.83
CA ASN A 881 37.64 20.54 42.35
C ASN A 881 37.93 21.78 41.47
N LEU A 882 36.88 22.45 40.99
CA LEU A 882 36.94 23.64 40.15
C LEU A 882 36.91 24.93 40.98
N LEU A 883 38.10 25.49 41.15
CA LEU A 883 38.35 26.70 41.94
C LEU A 883 38.47 27.94 41.05
N GLY A 884 37.82 29.02 41.46
CA GLY A 884 37.88 30.31 40.79
C GLY A 884 39.18 31.07 41.06
N LYS A 885 39.29 32.27 40.46
CA LYS A 885 40.50 33.10 40.57
C LYS A 885 40.86 33.38 42.04
N GLY A 886 42.06 32.96 42.45
CA GLY A 886 42.54 33.09 43.83
C GLY A 886 42.48 31.81 44.67
N LEU A 887 42.02 30.67 44.13
CA LEU A 887 42.12 29.32 44.72
C LEU A 887 41.41 29.09 46.06
N MET A 888 40.70 30.08 46.59
CA MET A 888 40.01 30.05 47.89
C MET A 888 38.48 30.05 47.77
N LYS A 889 37.93 30.18 46.56
CA LYS A 889 36.49 30.22 46.26
C LYS A 889 36.18 29.21 45.16
N ALA A 890 35.08 28.49 45.30
CA ALA A 890 34.44 27.74 44.23
C ALA A 890 34.14 28.62 42.99
N ALA A 891 34.36 28.06 41.80
CA ALA A 891 34.15 28.77 40.54
C ALA A 891 32.66 28.97 40.21
N ASP A 892 32.39 29.98 39.38
CA ASP A 892 31.14 30.12 38.64
C ASP A 892 31.33 29.41 37.27
N GLY A 893 31.34 28.07 37.30
CA GLY A 893 31.92 27.21 36.26
C GLY A 893 31.05 26.93 35.03
N PHE A 894 31.62 27.07 33.84
CA PHE A 894 31.08 26.53 32.57
C PHE A 894 32.15 25.92 31.68
N VAL A 895 31.74 25.08 30.72
CA VAL A 895 32.61 24.37 29.78
C VAL A 895 32.35 24.87 28.36
N VAL A 896 33.39 24.87 27.52
CA VAL A 896 33.33 25.02 26.07
C VAL A 896 34.05 23.84 25.45
N VAL A 897 33.49 23.23 24.41
CA VAL A 897 34.20 22.23 23.59
C VAL A 897 34.34 22.74 22.16
N LEU A 898 35.55 22.58 21.63
CA LEU A 898 35.99 23.03 20.32
C LEU A 898 36.49 21.84 19.48
N ASP A 899 36.22 21.86 18.18
CA ASP A 899 36.92 21.06 17.20
C ASP A 899 38.36 21.58 17.07
N LYS A 900 39.35 20.72 17.35
CA LYS A 900 40.77 21.13 17.30
C LYS A 900 41.31 21.27 15.88
N GLN A 901 40.58 20.81 14.86
CA GLN A 901 40.98 20.90 13.45
C GLN A 901 40.34 22.11 12.74
N SER A 902 39.04 22.36 12.91
CA SER A 902 38.37 23.51 12.30
C SER A 902 38.32 24.76 13.19
N GLY A 903 38.39 24.60 14.52
CA GLY A 903 38.15 25.66 15.49
C GLY A 903 36.66 25.86 15.85
N ASP A 904 35.74 25.08 15.28
CA ASP A 904 34.30 25.21 15.52
C ASP A 904 33.92 24.87 16.96
N ARG A 905 32.98 25.64 17.53
CA ARG A 905 32.48 25.41 18.89
C ARG A 905 31.33 24.41 18.90
N CYS A 906 31.61 23.17 19.27
CA CYS A 906 30.63 22.10 19.40
C CYS A 906 29.57 22.37 20.48
N ILE A 907 29.98 22.91 21.64
CA ILE A 907 29.06 23.31 22.73
C ILE A 907 29.67 24.40 23.63
N LYS A 908 28.80 25.16 24.30
CA LYS A 908 29.10 25.87 25.55
C LYS A 908 28.02 25.51 26.57
N THR A 909 28.39 25.02 27.75
CA THR A 909 27.43 24.60 28.78
C THR A 909 26.88 25.79 29.57
N LYS A 910 25.77 25.56 30.30
CA LYS A 910 25.27 26.53 31.29
C LYS A 910 26.28 26.77 32.40
N THR A 911 26.27 27.97 32.99
CA THR A 911 27.13 28.27 34.14
C THR A 911 26.48 27.80 35.44
N VAL A 912 27.21 26.99 36.21
CA VAL A 912 26.84 26.59 37.57
C VAL A 912 27.58 27.49 38.55
N LEU A 913 26.84 28.19 39.40
CA LEU A 913 27.41 29.22 40.28
C LEU A 913 27.99 28.63 41.57
N GLY A 914 29.13 29.16 42.02
CA GLY A 914 29.71 28.97 43.34
C GLY A 914 29.90 27.52 43.82
N THR A 915 30.22 26.58 42.92
CA THR A 915 30.28 25.14 43.21
C THR A 915 31.63 24.55 42.80
N GLU A 916 32.33 23.86 43.72
CA GLU A 916 33.63 23.20 43.40
C GLU A 916 33.43 21.99 42.46
N ASP A 917 32.30 21.29 42.59
CA ASP A 917 31.98 20.07 41.82
C ASP A 917 30.67 20.25 41.00
N PRO A 918 30.66 21.12 39.96
CA PRO A 918 29.44 21.47 39.25
C PRO A 918 28.95 20.35 38.32
N LYS A 919 27.66 20.01 38.41
CA LYS A 919 26.97 19.17 37.41
C LYS A 919 26.45 20.04 36.27
N TRP A 920 26.82 19.71 35.04
CA TRP A 920 26.27 20.33 33.83
C TRP A 920 25.23 19.42 33.16
N ASP A 921 25.56 18.14 33.00
CA ASP A 921 24.75 17.10 32.36
C ASP A 921 24.16 17.55 31.01
N GLN A 922 25.02 18.02 30.10
CA GLN A 922 24.64 18.56 28.78
C GLN A 922 25.38 17.87 27.61
N SER A 923 24.64 17.54 26.56
CA SER A 923 25.11 16.73 25.43
C SER A 923 25.18 17.51 24.11
N PHE A 924 26.15 17.18 23.26
CA PHE A 924 26.16 17.54 21.84
C PHE A 924 26.47 16.32 20.97
N GLU A 925 26.08 16.37 19.70
CA GLU A 925 26.36 15.34 18.70
C GLU A 925 27.43 15.80 17.71
N ILE A 926 28.25 14.88 17.22
CA ILE A 926 29.29 15.18 16.23
C ILE A 926 29.55 13.99 15.28
N SER A 927 29.65 14.30 13.99
CA SER A 927 29.89 13.34 12.90
C SER A 927 31.40 13.14 12.65
N VAL A 928 31.83 11.88 12.60
CA VAL A 928 33.24 11.45 12.68
C VAL A 928 33.52 10.31 11.68
N GLY A 929 34.15 10.62 10.53
CA GLY A 929 34.58 9.62 9.52
C GLY A 929 36.01 9.09 9.69
N ALA A 930 36.81 9.77 10.50
CA ALA A 930 38.16 9.39 10.89
C ALA A 930 38.46 10.02 12.25
N VAL A 931 39.58 9.66 12.88
CA VAL A 931 39.92 10.10 14.25
C VAL A 931 39.83 11.64 14.39
N LYS A 932 38.87 12.10 15.19
CA LYS A 932 38.61 13.52 15.42
C LYS A 932 39.06 13.91 16.83
N ILE A 933 39.70 15.07 16.98
CA ILE A 933 40.27 15.53 18.25
C ILE A 933 39.50 16.78 18.71
N LEU A 934 38.97 16.73 19.93
CA LEU A 934 38.25 17.82 20.55
C LEU A 934 39.03 18.39 21.73
N GLU A 935 38.90 19.71 21.93
CA GLU A 935 39.49 20.44 23.05
C GLU A 935 38.39 20.95 23.98
N LEU A 936 38.50 20.62 25.26
CA LEU A 936 37.56 20.99 26.32
C LEU A 936 38.22 22.06 27.20
N GLN A 937 37.58 23.22 27.31
CA GLN A 937 38.06 24.39 28.05
C GLN A 937 37.07 24.75 29.15
N VAL A 938 37.53 24.95 30.38
CA VAL A 938 36.67 25.23 31.55
C VAL A 938 36.95 26.63 32.10
N TYR A 939 35.89 27.39 32.38
CA TYR A 939 35.95 28.82 32.67
C TYR A 939 35.19 29.20 33.95
N ASP A 940 35.73 30.19 34.68
CA ASP A 940 35.12 30.91 35.81
C ASP A 940 34.44 32.19 35.28
N ARG A 941 33.10 32.25 35.39
CA ARG A 941 32.26 33.30 34.76
C ARG A 941 32.33 34.62 35.52
N GLN A 942 33.35 35.41 35.19
CA GLN A 942 33.41 36.81 35.59
C GLN A 942 32.16 37.59 35.14
N LEU A 943 31.60 38.40 36.05
CA LEU A 943 30.42 39.25 35.82
C LEU A 943 30.71 40.46 34.92
N VAL A 944 31.97 40.89 34.86
CA VAL A 944 32.46 42.02 34.05
C VAL A 944 33.82 41.63 33.47
N GLY A 945 34.05 41.91 32.18
CA GLY A 945 35.29 41.57 31.49
C GLY A 945 35.32 40.13 30.95
N LYS A 946 36.51 39.64 30.60
CA LYS A 946 36.72 38.30 30.05
C LYS A 946 36.62 37.25 31.17
N HIS A 947 35.94 36.13 30.91
CA HIS A 947 35.90 34.98 31.82
C HIS A 947 37.30 34.37 31.99
N ASP A 948 37.62 33.90 33.19
CA ASP A 948 38.93 33.35 33.52
C ASP A 948 39.00 31.86 33.18
N LEU A 949 40.11 31.40 32.59
CA LEU A 949 40.32 30.00 32.26
C LEU A 949 40.80 29.23 33.50
N ILE A 950 40.06 28.19 33.89
CA ILE A 950 40.41 27.27 34.99
C ILE A 950 41.39 26.19 34.49
N GLY A 951 41.14 25.65 33.30
CA GLY A 951 42.02 24.70 32.64
C GLY A 951 41.47 24.13 31.32
N ILE A 952 42.32 23.37 30.63
CA ILE A 952 42.05 22.75 29.33
C ILE A 952 42.38 21.25 29.39
N SER A 953 41.62 20.42 28.66
CA SER A 953 41.95 19.03 28.34
C SER A 953 41.60 18.71 26.87
N THR A 954 42.08 17.60 26.33
CA THR A 954 41.81 17.18 24.94
C THR A 954 41.50 15.69 24.87
N PHE A 955 40.54 15.30 24.03
CA PHE A 955 40.14 13.90 23.86
C PHE A 955 39.92 13.53 22.37
N LYS A 956 40.00 12.23 22.08
CA LYS A 956 39.88 11.65 20.73
C LYS A 956 38.55 10.91 20.58
N LEU A 957 37.89 11.12 19.43
CA LEU A 957 36.76 10.32 18.94
C LEU A 957 37.30 9.46 17.79
N ASP A 958 37.45 8.15 18.02
CA ASP A 958 37.93 7.16 17.05
C ASP A 958 36.91 6.02 17.00
N PRO A 959 36.16 5.83 15.89
CA PRO A 959 35.14 4.78 15.78
C PRO A 959 35.63 3.38 16.19
N ARG A 960 36.91 3.08 15.92
CA ARG A 960 37.51 1.77 16.21
C ARG A 960 37.61 1.50 17.71
N LEU A 961 37.66 2.54 18.55
CA LEU A 961 37.64 2.39 20.00
C LEU A 961 36.24 2.09 20.54
N PHE A 962 35.16 2.34 19.79
CA PHE A 962 33.78 2.21 20.29
C PHE A 962 33.02 1.03 19.69
N ALA A 963 33.68 0.20 18.88
CA ALA A 963 33.08 -0.98 18.25
C ALA A 963 32.56 -2.02 19.26
N ASP A 964 33.36 -2.40 20.27
CA ASP A 964 32.97 -3.40 21.29
C ASP A 964 32.08 -2.80 22.39
N TYR A 965 32.27 -1.52 22.68
CA TYR A 965 31.61 -0.79 23.77
C TYR A 965 31.19 0.59 23.26
N PRO A 966 29.93 0.76 22.81
CA PRO A 966 29.48 1.99 22.15
C PRO A 966 29.41 3.19 23.10
N THR A 967 29.20 2.98 24.41
CA THR A 967 29.22 4.05 25.42
C THR A 967 30.42 3.89 26.36
N ARG A 968 31.14 4.99 26.61
CA ARG A 968 32.30 5.05 27.52
C ARG A 968 32.27 6.33 28.35
N ASP A 969 32.55 6.21 29.64
CA ASP A 969 32.71 7.36 30.54
C ASP A 969 34.21 7.64 30.75
N VAL A 970 34.61 8.88 30.52
CA VAL A 970 36.01 9.33 30.49
C VAL A 970 36.19 10.49 31.47
N VAL A 971 37.15 10.36 32.39
CA VAL A 971 37.59 11.48 33.25
C VAL A 971 38.75 12.21 32.56
N LEU A 972 38.53 13.48 32.25
CA LEU A 972 39.49 14.36 31.60
C LEU A 972 40.16 15.25 32.67
N PRO A 973 41.44 15.03 33.01
CA PRO A 973 42.18 15.93 33.87
C PRO A 973 42.43 17.26 33.13
N LEU A 974 42.18 18.37 33.82
CA LEU A 974 42.41 19.71 33.30
C LEU A 974 43.83 20.18 33.64
N ASN A 975 44.53 20.74 32.67
CA ASN A 975 45.76 21.49 32.90
C ASN A 975 45.41 23.00 33.00
N PRO A 976 45.70 23.70 34.11
CA PRO A 976 46.50 23.27 35.26
C PRO A 976 45.80 22.51 36.40
N ARG A 977 44.46 22.63 36.59
CA ARG A 977 43.77 22.07 37.78
C ARG A 977 42.33 21.65 37.52
N GLY A 978 41.89 20.62 38.23
CA GLY A 978 40.52 20.08 38.21
C GLY A 978 40.33 18.89 37.27
N THR A 979 39.15 18.29 37.28
CA THR A 979 38.75 17.21 36.36
C THR A 979 37.37 17.49 35.77
N VAL A 980 37.07 16.90 34.60
CA VAL A 980 35.72 16.88 34.01
C VAL A 980 35.37 15.46 33.57
N HIS A 981 34.19 14.99 33.96
CA HIS A 981 33.62 13.71 33.56
C HIS A 981 32.83 13.91 32.26
N VAL A 982 33.17 13.14 31.23
CA VAL A 982 32.51 13.18 29.92
C VAL A 982 32.09 11.77 29.52
N ARG A 983 30.81 11.57 29.22
CA ARG A 983 30.30 10.36 28.57
C ARG A 983 30.37 10.54 27.06
N ILE A 984 30.80 9.50 26.35
CA ILE A 984 30.90 9.45 24.91
C ILE A 984 30.18 8.20 24.43
N SER A 985 29.13 8.37 23.63
CA SER A 985 28.35 7.29 23.00
C SER A 985 28.49 7.36 21.48
N MET A 986 28.91 6.28 20.85
CA MET A 986 28.82 6.09 19.41
C MET A 986 27.46 5.44 19.09
N GLU A 987 26.59 6.15 18.36
CA GLU A 987 25.21 5.70 18.10
C GLU A 987 25.10 4.75 16.89
N GLY A 988 26.22 4.49 16.22
CA GLY A 988 26.33 3.62 15.05
C GLY A 988 27.17 4.28 13.95
N GLY A 989 27.03 3.79 12.73
CA GLY A 989 27.44 4.55 11.55
C GLY A 989 26.36 5.56 11.15
N GLU A 990 26.74 6.65 10.49
CA GLU A 990 25.84 7.48 9.70
C GLU A 990 25.29 6.63 8.56
N LYS A 991 24.15 6.00 8.79
CA LYS A 991 23.26 5.67 7.68
C LYS A 991 22.75 7.00 7.14
N HIS A 992 23.07 7.33 5.90
CA HIS A 992 22.37 8.41 5.22
C HIS A 992 21.02 7.87 4.73
N ASP A 993 20.11 7.61 5.67
CA ASP A 993 18.73 7.21 5.44
C ASP A 993 17.74 8.18 6.12
N VAL A 994 16.45 8.05 5.80
CA VAL A 994 15.38 8.93 6.31
C VAL A 994 15.27 8.83 7.83
N GLN A 995 15.30 7.61 8.38
CA GLN A 995 15.15 7.37 9.81
C GLN A 995 16.24 8.09 10.61
N TYR A 996 17.50 7.97 10.20
CA TYR A 996 18.62 8.66 10.85
C TYR A 996 18.43 10.18 10.96
N HIS A 997 17.91 10.82 9.91
CA HIS A 997 17.68 12.26 9.90
C HIS A 997 16.47 12.68 10.78
N LEU A 998 15.43 11.84 10.87
CA LEU A 998 14.30 12.07 11.78
C LEU A 998 14.67 11.78 13.25
N ASP A 999 15.46 10.72 13.52
CA ASP A 999 16.02 10.43 14.85
C ASP A 999 16.89 11.59 15.35
N ALA A 1000 17.73 12.16 14.49
CA ALA A 1000 18.55 13.33 14.82
C ALA A 1000 17.71 14.55 15.19
N ALA A 1001 16.55 14.75 14.54
CA ALA A 1001 15.60 15.80 14.91
C ALA A 1001 14.95 15.51 16.28
N SER A 1002 14.56 14.25 16.53
CA SER A 1002 13.92 13.83 17.78
C SER A 1002 14.87 14.00 18.99
N ARG A 1003 16.16 13.69 18.82
CA ARG A 1003 17.21 13.97 19.83
C ARG A 1003 17.40 15.46 20.10
N ILE A 1004 17.14 16.35 19.13
CA ILE A 1004 17.17 17.80 19.35
C ILE A 1004 15.96 18.24 20.18
N CYS A 1005 14.76 17.73 19.91
CA CYS A 1005 13.57 17.97 20.70
C CYS A 1005 13.70 17.45 22.14
N ASP A 1006 14.23 16.24 22.37
CA ASP A 1006 14.47 15.72 23.72
C ASP A 1006 15.49 16.58 24.48
N ARG A 1007 16.63 16.96 23.84
CA ARG A 1007 17.63 17.84 24.46
C ARG A 1007 17.05 19.22 24.83
N ALA A 1008 16.19 19.78 23.99
CA ALA A 1008 15.48 21.03 24.31
C ALA A 1008 14.49 20.85 25.47
N ALA A 1009 13.71 19.77 25.48
CA ALA A 1009 12.78 19.43 26.56
C ALA A 1009 13.50 19.20 27.90
N GLU A 1010 14.64 18.50 27.90
CA GLU A 1010 15.47 18.31 29.10
C GLU A 1010 15.96 19.64 29.68
N ASP A 1011 16.46 20.56 28.84
CA ASP A 1011 16.91 21.88 29.31
C ASP A 1011 15.75 22.78 29.79
N MET A 1012 14.55 22.64 29.21
CA MET A 1012 13.32 23.28 29.73
C MET A 1012 12.93 22.74 31.13
N VAL A 1013 12.89 21.41 31.29
CA VAL A 1013 12.62 20.76 32.60
C VAL A 1013 13.67 21.17 33.63
N ARG A 1014 14.94 21.28 33.23
CA ARG A 1014 16.06 21.69 34.08
C ARG A 1014 15.88 23.11 34.62
N GLU A 1015 15.45 24.07 33.79
CA GLU A 1015 15.19 25.45 34.18
C GLU A 1015 13.96 25.57 35.11
N ILE A 1016 12.91 24.76 34.90
CA ILE A 1016 11.76 24.65 35.83
C ILE A 1016 12.24 24.19 37.22
N VAL A 1017 13.04 23.12 37.26
CA VAL A 1017 13.57 22.53 38.50
C VAL A 1017 14.54 23.47 39.21
N ASP A 1018 15.37 24.22 38.48
CA ASP A 1018 16.26 25.23 39.08
C ASP A 1018 15.46 26.40 39.66
N LYS A 1019 14.46 26.94 38.95
CA LYS A 1019 13.59 28.02 39.45
C LYS A 1019 12.80 27.62 40.70
N MET A 1020 12.12 26.47 40.67
CA MET A 1020 11.42 25.95 41.85
C MET A 1020 12.39 25.60 42.99
N GLY A 1021 13.58 25.11 42.63
CA GLY A 1021 14.66 24.75 43.55
C GLY A 1021 15.14 25.89 44.44
N GLU A 1022 15.08 27.15 43.99
CA GLU A 1022 15.42 28.31 44.84
C GLU A 1022 14.48 28.45 46.04
N PHE A 1023 13.16 28.36 45.81
CA PHE A 1023 12.16 28.44 46.88
C PHE A 1023 12.14 27.16 47.75
N ILE A 1024 12.23 25.98 47.14
CA ILE A 1024 12.32 24.70 47.85
C ILE A 1024 13.50 24.71 48.83
N LYS A 1025 14.67 25.22 48.40
CA LYS A 1025 15.87 25.34 49.25
C LYS A 1025 15.76 26.41 50.34
N ALA A 1026 14.89 27.41 50.17
CA ALA A 1026 14.59 28.37 51.23
C ALA A 1026 13.75 27.74 52.35
N GLN A 1027 12.71 26.98 51.98
CA GLN A 1027 11.84 26.30 52.95
C GLN A 1027 12.57 25.12 53.63
N LEU A 1028 13.21 24.24 52.85
CA LEU A 1028 14.02 23.13 53.35
C LEU A 1028 15.43 23.61 53.75
N SER A 1029 15.51 24.41 54.81
CA SER A 1029 16.75 25.04 55.26
C SER A 1029 17.02 24.87 56.76
N VAL A 1030 18.30 24.95 57.15
CA VAL A 1030 18.73 24.98 58.56
C VAL A 1030 18.09 26.15 59.32
N ALA A 1031 17.77 27.26 58.65
CA ALA A 1031 17.09 28.41 59.28
C ALA A 1031 15.63 28.07 59.67
N THR A 1032 14.94 27.27 58.84
CA THR A 1032 13.60 26.74 59.15
C THR A 1032 13.66 25.79 60.35
N ILE A 1033 14.61 24.85 60.36
CA ILE A 1033 14.85 23.91 61.48
C ILE A 1033 15.19 24.66 62.78
N GLN A 1034 16.05 25.68 62.71
CA GLN A 1034 16.39 26.52 63.87
C GLN A 1034 15.20 27.35 64.38
N THR A 1035 14.30 27.77 63.49
CA THR A 1035 13.06 28.47 63.86
C THR A 1035 12.08 27.53 64.56
N LEU A 1036 11.88 26.33 63.99
CA LEU A 1036 11.03 25.28 64.54
C LEU A 1036 11.52 24.78 65.90
N THR A 1037 12.82 24.56 66.07
CA THR A 1037 13.44 24.08 67.32
C THR A 1037 13.69 25.18 68.36
N LYS A 1038 13.47 26.46 68.02
CA LYS A 1038 13.65 27.60 68.94
C LYS A 1038 12.89 27.46 70.28
N PRO A 1039 11.63 26.98 70.33
CA PRO A 1039 10.90 26.81 71.59
C PRO A 1039 11.53 25.74 72.50
N LEU A 1040 12.14 24.69 71.95
CA LEU A 1040 12.83 23.63 72.70
C LEU A 1040 14.09 24.13 73.42
N LYS A 1041 14.72 25.18 72.85
CA LYS A 1041 16.00 25.74 73.29
C LYS A 1041 15.83 26.87 74.33
N ASP A 1042 14.60 27.35 74.55
CA ASP A 1042 14.31 28.48 75.44
C ASP A 1042 14.10 28.03 76.90
N LYS A 1043 15.12 28.26 77.74
CA LYS A 1043 15.17 27.85 79.16
C LYS A 1043 14.08 28.48 80.04
N LYS A 1044 13.28 29.42 79.55
CA LYS A 1044 12.19 30.08 80.31
C LYS A 1044 10.81 29.47 80.10
N ARG A 1045 10.64 28.52 79.18
CA ARG A 1045 9.38 27.78 78.98
C ARG A 1045 9.47 26.36 79.53
N THR A 1046 8.32 25.80 79.91
CA THR A 1046 8.16 24.36 80.13
C THR A 1046 8.59 23.62 78.86
N LYS A 1047 9.32 22.50 79.01
CA LYS A 1047 9.77 21.68 77.87
C LYS A 1047 8.62 20.92 77.23
N THR A 1048 7.78 21.59 76.45
CA THR A 1048 6.84 20.94 75.55
C THR A 1048 7.62 20.22 74.45
N ALA A 1049 7.33 18.94 74.22
CA ALA A 1049 7.86 18.23 73.06
C ALA A 1049 7.25 18.79 71.76
N LEU A 1050 8.00 18.72 70.67
CA LEU A 1050 7.59 19.22 69.36
C LEU A 1050 6.62 18.21 68.73
N THR A 1051 5.42 18.63 68.35
CA THR A 1051 4.37 17.73 67.85
C THR A 1051 4.53 17.43 66.37
N GLU A 1052 3.88 16.38 65.88
CA GLU A 1052 3.92 16.06 64.44
C GLU A 1052 3.25 17.14 63.59
N HIS A 1053 2.20 17.78 64.14
CA HIS A 1053 1.52 18.91 63.52
C HIS A 1053 2.41 20.17 63.42
N ASP A 1054 3.28 20.44 64.40
CA ASP A 1054 4.27 21.52 64.29
C ASP A 1054 5.25 21.28 63.12
N ILE A 1055 5.66 20.02 62.90
CA ILE A 1055 6.56 19.62 61.82
C ILE A 1055 5.84 19.72 60.46
N GLU A 1056 4.61 19.25 60.36
CA GLU A 1056 3.77 19.36 59.17
C GLU A 1056 3.50 20.83 58.79
N TYR A 1057 3.08 21.66 59.75
CA TYR A 1057 2.81 23.07 59.56
C TYR A 1057 4.03 23.84 59.03
N SER A 1058 5.26 23.43 59.41
CA SER A 1058 6.50 24.03 58.88
C SER A 1058 6.75 23.80 57.38
N LEU A 1059 6.01 22.87 56.76
CA LEU A 1059 6.01 22.65 55.31
C LEU A 1059 4.81 23.28 54.59
N GLY A 1060 3.88 23.93 55.29
CA GLY A 1060 2.63 24.46 54.69
C GLY A 1060 2.87 25.33 53.45
N LEU A 1061 3.74 26.33 53.56
CA LEU A 1061 4.12 27.22 52.45
C LEU A 1061 4.81 26.49 51.28
N LEU A 1062 5.43 25.33 51.53
CA LEU A 1062 6.01 24.50 50.49
C LEU A 1062 4.94 23.64 49.79
N PHE A 1063 3.98 23.09 50.53
CA PHE A 1063 2.86 22.36 49.95
C PHE A 1063 1.94 23.25 49.13
N GLU A 1064 1.61 24.46 49.61
CA GLU A 1064 0.85 25.47 48.86
C GLU A 1064 1.54 25.78 47.53
N TYR A 1065 2.82 26.17 47.57
CA TYR A 1065 3.61 26.48 46.38
C TYR A 1065 3.75 25.31 45.39
N LEU A 1066 3.97 24.08 45.88
CA LEU A 1066 4.03 22.90 45.03
C LEU A 1066 2.66 22.62 44.40
N ASN A 1067 1.57 22.72 45.16
CA ASN A 1067 0.20 22.50 44.68
C ASN A 1067 -0.21 23.51 43.60
N GLU A 1068 0.11 24.80 43.78
CA GLU A 1068 -0.13 25.82 42.76
C GLU A 1068 0.56 25.48 41.42
N ASN A 1069 1.86 25.15 41.45
CA ASN A 1069 2.59 24.76 40.24
C ASN A 1069 2.10 23.42 39.65
N PHE A 1070 1.77 22.44 40.50
CA PHE A 1070 1.27 21.14 40.04
C PHE A 1070 -0.13 21.25 39.43
N SER A 1071 -0.96 22.20 39.87
CA SER A 1071 -2.22 22.51 39.20
C SER A 1071 -1.98 22.99 37.76
N ILE A 1072 -1.03 23.91 37.55
CA ILE A 1072 -0.62 24.37 36.21
C ILE A 1072 -0.13 23.20 35.36
N PHE A 1073 0.78 22.37 35.90
CA PHE A 1073 1.30 21.18 35.20
C PHE A 1073 0.20 20.16 34.85
N SER A 1074 -0.83 20.01 35.70
CA SER A 1074 -1.92 19.06 35.48
C SER A 1074 -2.80 19.41 34.28
N VAL A 1075 -2.94 20.71 33.99
CA VAL A 1075 -3.70 21.26 32.86
C VAL A 1075 -2.84 21.29 31.59
N THR A 1076 -1.59 21.79 31.71
CA THR A 1076 -0.76 22.16 30.55
C THR A 1076 0.19 21.08 30.03
N LEU A 1077 0.70 20.19 30.88
CA LEU A 1077 1.64 19.15 30.45
C LEU A 1077 0.90 17.85 30.12
N THR A 1078 1.44 17.04 29.20
CA THR A 1078 0.98 15.64 29.04
C THR A 1078 1.29 14.81 30.29
N PHE A 1079 0.63 13.66 30.45
CA PHE A 1079 0.85 12.79 31.62
C PHE A 1079 2.33 12.41 31.79
N ASN A 1080 2.99 11.96 30.72
CA ASN A 1080 4.40 11.56 30.75
C ASN A 1080 5.33 12.73 31.12
N THR A 1081 5.12 13.90 30.50
CA THR A 1081 5.95 15.09 30.78
C THR A 1081 5.70 15.65 32.19
N ARG A 1082 4.45 15.60 32.69
CA ARG A 1082 4.11 15.95 34.08
C ARG A 1082 4.86 15.08 35.08
N ILE A 1083 4.86 13.75 34.89
CA ILE A 1083 5.59 12.82 35.75
C ILE A 1083 7.11 13.03 35.63
N ARG A 1084 7.65 13.28 34.42
CA ARG A 1084 9.07 13.63 34.19
C ARG A 1084 9.48 14.87 34.99
N VAL A 1085 8.67 15.94 34.96
CA VAL A 1085 8.89 17.18 35.74
C VAL A 1085 8.80 16.93 37.25
N MET A 1086 7.73 16.26 37.71
CA MET A 1086 7.54 16.00 39.15
C MET A 1086 8.67 15.12 39.72
N LEU A 1087 9.15 14.11 38.99
CA LEU A 1087 10.32 13.31 39.40
C LEU A 1087 11.61 14.13 39.49
N ALA A 1088 11.84 15.06 38.55
CA ALA A 1088 13.00 15.93 38.59
C ALA A 1088 12.97 16.89 39.80
N ILE A 1089 11.80 17.44 40.15
CA ILE A 1089 11.59 18.23 41.37
C ILE A 1089 11.78 17.37 42.63
N TRP A 1090 11.29 16.13 42.64
CA TRP A 1090 11.47 15.18 43.75
C TRP A 1090 12.95 14.83 43.98
N HIS A 1091 13.71 14.54 42.92
CA HIS A 1091 15.15 14.34 43.01
C HIS A 1091 15.86 15.60 43.55
N ARG A 1092 15.40 16.80 43.16
CA ARG A 1092 15.96 18.06 43.68
C ARG A 1092 15.66 18.28 45.16
N ILE A 1093 14.46 17.93 45.63
CA ILE A 1093 14.10 17.89 47.05
C ILE A 1093 15.05 16.94 47.80
N ILE A 1094 15.29 15.73 47.29
CA ILE A 1094 16.23 14.79 47.93
C ILE A 1094 17.66 15.36 47.95
N GLU A 1095 18.18 15.95 46.86
CA GLU A 1095 19.51 16.57 46.87
C GLU A 1095 19.64 17.68 47.94
N ILE A 1096 18.63 18.55 48.05
CA ILE A 1096 18.58 19.60 49.06
C ILE A 1096 18.57 18.97 50.46
N THR A 1097 17.75 17.94 50.67
CA THR A 1097 17.60 17.24 51.96
C THR A 1097 18.91 16.55 52.39
N ILE A 1098 19.60 15.86 51.46
CA ILE A 1098 20.94 15.29 51.68
C ILE A 1098 21.95 16.40 52.03
N SER A 1099 21.86 17.57 51.38
CA SER A 1099 22.80 18.69 51.63
C SER A 1099 22.63 19.36 53.00
N LEU A 1100 21.49 19.15 53.69
CA LEU A 1100 21.32 19.52 55.10
C LEU A 1100 22.04 18.52 56.02
N LEU A 1101 21.93 17.22 55.71
CA LEU A 1101 22.45 16.13 56.54
C LEU A 1101 23.98 15.96 56.44
N VAL A 1102 24.53 16.04 55.23
CA VAL A 1102 25.98 15.91 54.99
C VAL A 1102 26.51 16.88 53.91
N PRO A 1103 27.71 17.46 54.12
CA PRO A 1103 28.37 18.29 53.12
C PRO A 1103 28.68 17.49 51.83
N PRO A 1104 29.05 18.16 50.71
CA PRO A 1104 29.60 17.50 49.53
C PRO A 1104 30.82 16.62 49.85
N LEU A 1105 31.19 15.71 48.95
CA LEU A 1105 32.43 14.96 49.07
C LEU A 1105 33.63 15.93 48.94
N SER A 1106 34.64 15.79 49.80
CA SER A 1106 35.98 16.38 49.62
C SER A 1106 36.92 15.85 50.71
N ASP A 1107 38.20 15.84 50.37
CA ASP A 1107 39.38 15.66 51.22
C ASP A 1107 39.50 16.68 52.38
N LYS A 1108 39.05 17.92 52.18
CA LYS A 1108 39.09 19.00 53.18
C LYS A 1108 38.13 18.69 54.34
N PRO A 1109 38.57 18.63 55.61
CA PRO A 1109 37.69 18.33 56.74
C PRO A 1109 36.57 19.36 56.90
N TYR A 1110 35.38 18.92 57.32
CA TYR A 1110 34.24 19.81 57.55
C TYR A 1110 34.27 20.34 58.99
N LEU A 1111 34.46 21.65 59.15
CA LEU A 1111 34.70 22.30 60.45
C LEU A 1111 33.42 22.77 61.18
N ALA A 1112 32.23 22.60 60.59
CA ALA A 1112 30.97 22.93 61.26
C ALA A 1112 30.43 21.73 62.06
N PRO A 1113 29.81 21.95 63.22
CA PRO A 1113 29.29 20.86 64.05
C PRO A 1113 28.15 20.11 63.35
N PRO A 1114 28.03 18.79 63.56
CA PRO A 1114 26.94 17.99 63.00
C PRO A 1114 25.58 18.39 63.60
N LEU A 1115 24.50 18.12 62.85
CA LEU A 1115 23.13 18.35 63.31
C LEU A 1115 22.80 17.50 64.55
N PRO A 1116 22.07 18.05 65.54
CA PRO A 1116 21.52 17.26 66.64
C PRO A 1116 20.56 16.17 66.14
N PRO A 1117 20.44 15.01 66.81
CA PRO A 1117 19.54 13.93 66.39
C PRO A 1117 18.09 14.39 66.19
N GLN A 1118 17.57 15.25 67.07
CA GLN A 1118 16.22 15.84 66.94
C GLN A 1118 16.04 16.67 65.66
N GLU A 1119 17.11 17.27 65.13
CA GLU A 1119 17.09 18.03 63.87
C GLU A 1119 17.20 17.09 62.66
N VAL A 1120 17.86 15.94 62.80
CA VAL A 1120 17.87 14.84 61.81
C VAL A 1120 16.47 14.18 61.72
N ASP A 1121 15.82 13.92 62.85
CA ASP A 1121 14.45 13.36 62.90
C ASP A 1121 13.44 14.23 62.12
N ILE A 1122 13.52 15.56 62.28
CA ILE A 1122 12.68 16.52 61.55
C ILE A 1122 12.89 16.38 60.05
N ILE A 1123 14.14 16.26 59.59
CA ILE A 1123 14.49 16.13 58.17
C ILE A 1123 13.92 14.83 57.57
N PHE A 1124 13.99 13.71 58.28
CA PHE A 1124 13.40 12.45 57.82
C PHE A 1124 11.86 12.45 57.85
N LYS A 1125 11.23 13.16 58.80
CA LYS A 1125 9.78 13.39 58.78
C LYS A 1125 9.34 14.26 57.60
N TRP A 1126 10.06 15.34 57.32
CA TRP A 1126 9.83 16.16 56.11
C TRP A 1126 9.91 15.32 54.83
N LEU A 1127 10.92 14.45 54.70
CA LEU A 1127 11.07 13.56 53.56
C LEU A 1127 9.86 12.62 53.36
N GLN A 1128 9.30 12.07 54.43
CA GLN A 1128 8.12 11.20 54.35
C GLN A 1128 6.83 11.98 54.02
N LEU A 1129 6.62 13.17 54.60
CA LEU A 1129 5.48 14.02 54.28
C LEU A 1129 5.51 14.45 52.80
N LEU A 1130 6.66 14.89 52.31
CA LEU A 1130 6.86 15.24 50.90
C LEU A 1130 6.67 14.03 49.98
N LYS A 1131 7.19 12.85 50.34
CA LYS A 1131 6.96 11.62 49.56
C LYS A 1131 5.47 11.28 49.45
N SER A 1132 4.72 11.41 50.55
CA SER A 1132 3.27 11.15 50.56
C SER A 1132 2.52 12.14 49.66
N PHE A 1133 2.88 13.43 49.72
CA PHE A 1133 2.33 14.49 48.87
C PHE A 1133 2.63 14.26 47.38
N PHE A 1134 3.86 13.87 47.01
CA PHE A 1134 4.22 13.58 45.62
C PHE A 1134 3.53 12.31 45.08
N ASN A 1135 3.24 11.34 45.95
CA ASN A 1135 2.56 10.10 45.57
C ASN A 1135 1.04 10.31 45.38
N ALA A 1136 0.43 11.15 46.23
CA ALA A 1136 -0.99 11.48 46.23
C ALA A 1136 -1.88 10.21 46.12
N ALA A 1137 -1.65 9.25 47.02
CA ALA A 1137 -2.41 8.01 47.08
C ALA A 1137 -3.71 8.20 47.88
N GLU A 1138 -4.86 7.95 47.26
CA GLU A 1138 -6.19 8.01 47.87
C GLU A 1138 -6.88 6.66 47.65
N ASP A 1139 -7.39 6.03 48.71
CA ASP A 1139 -7.93 4.64 48.71
C ASP A 1139 -7.05 3.57 48.03
N GLY A 1140 -5.73 3.81 47.95
CA GLY A 1140 -4.75 2.94 47.30
C GLY A 1140 -4.54 3.21 45.80
N ILE A 1141 -5.20 4.22 45.23
CA ILE A 1141 -5.00 4.69 43.85
C ILE A 1141 -3.95 5.81 43.86
N GLU A 1142 -2.84 5.63 43.13
CA GLU A 1142 -1.79 6.64 43.00
C GLU A 1142 -2.18 7.71 41.97
N LEU A 1143 -2.55 8.92 42.41
CA LEU A 1143 -2.93 10.02 41.52
C LEU A 1143 -1.73 10.89 41.08
N GLY A 1144 -0.64 10.85 41.85
CA GLY A 1144 0.59 11.60 41.63
C GLY A 1144 1.67 10.80 40.91
N VAL A 1145 2.87 10.76 41.48
CA VAL A 1145 4.00 9.97 40.99
C VAL A 1145 4.00 8.58 41.64
N PRO A 1146 4.11 7.48 40.86
CA PRO A 1146 4.14 6.14 41.42
C PRO A 1146 5.22 5.92 42.48
N LEU A 1147 4.88 5.25 43.58
CA LEU A 1147 5.71 5.09 44.76
C LEU A 1147 7.06 4.41 44.43
N TRP A 1148 7.05 3.44 43.51
CA TRP A 1148 8.26 2.75 43.06
C TRP A 1148 9.25 3.68 42.32
N GLN A 1149 8.77 4.73 41.66
CA GLN A 1149 9.61 5.73 41.02
C GLN A 1149 10.17 6.69 42.08
N LEU A 1150 9.33 7.16 43.01
CA LEU A 1150 9.75 8.01 44.13
C LEU A 1150 10.78 7.32 45.04
N GLN A 1151 10.71 6.00 45.20
CA GLN A 1151 11.67 5.21 45.99
C GLN A 1151 12.94 4.80 45.24
N SER A 1152 13.07 5.17 43.96
CA SER A 1152 14.24 4.85 43.14
C SER A 1152 15.39 5.86 43.32
N GLY A 1153 16.56 5.53 42.74
CA GLY A 1153 17.68 6.47 42.58
C GLY A 1153 18.07 7.20 43.87
N PRO A 1154 18.10 8.55 43.90
CA PRO A 1154 18.52 9.34 45.07
C PRO A 1154 17.79 9.02 46.38
N TYR A 1155 16.58 8.46 46.34
CA TYR A 1155 15.86 8.09 47.56
C TYR A 1155 16.57 6.95 48.32
N LYS A 1156 17.20 6.01 47.59
CA LYS A 1156 18.09 5.01 48.22
C LYS A 1156 19.21 5.71 48.98
N ASP A 1157 19.86 6.69 48.37
CA ASP A 1157 21.05 7.36 48.90
C ASP A 1157 20.76 8.05 50.25
N ILE A 1158 19.61 8.72 50.40
CA ILE A 1158 19.21 9.34 51.67
C ILE A 1158 18.74 8.33 52.73
N ILE A 1159 18.12 7.21 52.34
CA ILE A 1159 17.76 6.14 53.28
C ILE A 1159 19.01 5.40 53.79
N MET A 1160 19.99 5.12 52.91
CA MET A 1160 21.28 4.56 53.31
C MET A 1160 22.07 5.53 54.19
N LEU A 1161 22.03 6.84 53.89
CA LEU A 1161 22.61 7.87 54.75
C LEU A 1161 22.04 7.77 56.18
N GLY A 1162 20.71 7.72 56.33
CA GLY A 1162 20.04 7.58 57.63
C GLY A 1162 20.46 6.32 58.40
N GLN A 1163 20.67 5.20 57.72
CA GLN A 1163 21.14 3.94 58.34
C GLN A 1163 22.58 4.01 58.89
N TYR A 1164 23.40 4.94 58.40
CA TYR A 1164 24.84 4.98 58.70
C TYR A 1164 25.33 6.24 59.41
N MET A 1165 24.51 7.29 59.52
CA MET A 1165 24.86 8.53 60.23
C MET A 1165 25.34 8.27 61.67
N ASP A 1166 24.66 7.38 62.42
CA ASP A 1166 24.96 7.09 63.83
C ASP A 1166 26.08 6.07 64.07
N LEU A 1167 26.74 5.56 63.02
CA LEU A 1167 27.86 4.61 63.20
C LEU A 1167 29.03 5.24 63.99
N PRO A 1168 29.63 4.50 64.95
CA PRO A 1168 30.88 4.90 65.57
C PRO A 1168 31.99 5.10 64.53
N THR A 1169 32.78 6.15 64.66
CA THR A 1169 33.87 6.52 63.72
C THR A 1169 34.77 5.35 63.27
N PRO A 1170 35.25 4.41 64.13
CA PRO A 1170 36.04 3.27 63.64
C PRO A 1170 35.25 2.33 62.73
N THR A 1171 34.02 1.97 63.09
CA THR A 1171 33.13 1.13 62.28
C THR A 1171 32.71 1.83 60.99
N LEU A 1172 32.54 3.16 61.02
CA LEU A 1172 32.30 3.97 59.83
C LEU A 1172 33.51 3.95 58.88
N LYS A 1173 34.75 4.11 59.39
CA LYS A 1173 35.98 3.99 58.58
C LYS A 1173 36.10 2.60 57.95
N GLU A 1174 35.85 1.54 58.70
CA GLU A 1174 35.83 0.15 58.18
C GLU A 1174 34.80 -0.02 57.05
N ARG A 1175 33.57 0.47 57.24
CA ARG A 1175 32.50 0.46 56.23
C ARG A 1175 32.87 1.27 54.99
N CYS A 1176 33.50 2.44 55.14
CA CYS A 1176 34.01 3.26 54.03
C CYS A 1176 35.03 2.48 53.20
N SER A 1177 36.12 1.99 53.81
CA SER A 1177 37.16 1.24 53.10
C SER A 1177 36.65 -0.10 52.56
N ALA A 1178 35.59 -0.69 53.14
CA ALA A 1178 34.90 -1.84 52.54
C ALA A 1178 34.12 -1.45 51.26
N ALA A 1179 33.37 -0.34 51.28
CA ALA A 1179 32.63 0.15 50.12
C ALA A 1179 33.55 0.64 48.99
N VAL A 1180 34.63 1.36 49.29
CA VAL A 1180 35.64 1.79 48.29
C VAL A 1180 36.31 0.56 47.65
N ARG A 1181 36.66 -0.47 48.42
CA ARG A 1181 37.16 -1.75 47.87
C ARG A 1181 36.10 -2.48 47.04
N ALA A 1182 34.83 -2.48 47.44
CA ALA A 1182 33.75 -3.09 46.68
C ALA A 1182 33.54 -2.39 45.32
N ALA A 1183 33.51 -1.05 45.32
CA ALA A 1183 33.50 -0.25 44.10
C ALA A 1183 34.71 -0.56 43.20
N GLY A 1184 35.91 -0.77 43.75
CA GLY A 1184 37.07 -1.21 42.99
C GLY A 1184 37.02 -2.67 42.48
N ALA A 1185 36.27 -3.56 43.12
CA ALA A 1185 36.34 -5.01 42.90
C ALA A 1185 35.59 -5.53 41.67
N GLY A 1186 34.75 -4.71 41.02
CA GLY A 1186 33.83 -5.12 39.94
C GLY A 1186 34.44 -5.83 38.73
N ARG A 1187 35.77 -5.78 38.52
CA ARG A 1187 36.47 -6.54 37.46
C ARG A 1187 36.77 -8.01 37.80
N SER A 1188 36.66 -8.44 39.06
CA SER A 1188 37.34 -9.66 39.53
C SER A 1188 36.56 -10.99 39.33
N ARG A 1189 35.29 -10.95 38.93
CA ARG A 1189 34.46 -12.17 38.77
C ARG A 1189 33.52 -12.07 37.56
N GLY A 1190 33.76 -12.82 36.49
CA GLY A 1190 32.75 -12.98 35.42
C GLY A 1190 33.23 -13.15 33.97
N LEU A 1191 34.26 -13.94 33.68
CA LEU A 1191 34.56 -14.36 32.28
C LEU A 1191 33.61 -15.48 31.79
N SER A 1192 32.29 -15.31 31.94
CA SER A 1192 31.27 -16.23 31.43
C SER A 1192 29.85 -15.64 31.47
N ASN A 1193 29.20 -15.57 30.30
CA ASN A 1193 27.76 -15.41 30.02
C ASN A 1193 27.01 -14.15 30.55
N GLY A 1194 26.23 -13.52 29.65
CA GLY A 1194 25.00 -12.79 30.01
C GLY A 1194 25.07 -11.27 30.13
N MET A 1195 25.13 -10.55 29.00
CA MET A 1195 25.03 -9.07 29.00
C MET A 1195 23.60 -8.59 29.32
N LYS A 1196 23.42 -8.05 30.55
CA LYS A 1196 22.65 -6.79 30.79
C LYS A 1196 22.67 -6.25 32.24
N GLY A 1197 23.10 -7.02 33.25
CA GLY A 1197 22.97 -6.61 34.67
C GLY A 1197 24.09 -5.72 35.25
N SER A 1198 25.35 -5.94 34.87
CA SER A 1198 26.54 -5.50 35.64
C SER A 1198 26.65 -3.99 35.90
N SER A 1199 26.18 -3.12 35.00
CA SER A 1199 26.40 -1.66 35.11
C SER A 1199 25.64 -1.00 36.27
N LEU A 1200 24.55 -1.59 36.76
CA LEU A 1200 23.71 -1.01 37.81
C LEU A 1200 24.30 -1.28 39.20
N GLU A 1201 24.72 -2.51 39.47
CA GLU A 1201 25.32 -2.90 40.76
C GLU A 1201 26.63 -2.16 41.03
N ASP A 1202 27.45 -1.97 40.00
CA ASP A 1202 28.75 -1.27 40.10
C ASP A 1202 28.56 0.22 40.45
N ASN A 1203 27.45 0.83 39.98
CA ASN A 1203 27.07 2.23 40.26
C ASN A 1203 26.46 2.38 41.67
N ASP A 1204 25.59 1.46 42.10
CA ASP A 1204 25.05 1.44 43.48
C ASP A 1204 26.17 1.25 44.52
N ASN A 1205 27.21 0.44 44.23
CA ASN A 1205 28.40 0.32 45.09
C ASN A 1205 29.22 1.62 45.16
N GLU A 1206 29.36 2.34 44.04
CA GLU A 1206 30.09 3.61 44.01
C GLU A 1206 29.34 4.72 44.78
N ARG A 1207 28.00 4.76 44.66
CA ARG A 1207 27.12 5.62 45.48
C ARG A 1207 27.25 5.33 46.96
N MET A 1208 27.26 4.06 47.36
CA MET A 1208 27.48 3.64 48.75
C MET A 1208 28.83 4.18 49.29
N ALA A 1209 29.91 4.08 48.51
CA ALA A 1209 31.20 4.63 48.91
C ALA A 1209 31.16 6.17 49.03
N GLU A 1210 30.56 6.88 48.07
CA GLU A 1210 30.44 8.34 48.08
C GLU A 1210 29.58 8.85 49.26
N VAL A 1211 28.47 8.18 49.59
CA VAL A 1211 27.62 8.49 50.76
C VAL A 1211 28.38 8.28 52.07
N LEU A 1212 29.04 7.12 52.25
CA LEU A 1212 29.78 6.81 53.48
C LEU A 1212 30.94 7.79 53.73
N LEU A 1213 31.69 8.15 52.68
CA LEU A 1213 32.78 9.14 52.77
C LEU A 1213 32.25 10.55 53.12
N ARG A 1214 31.06 10.92 52.64
CA ARG A 1214 30.39 12.18 53.03
C ARG A 1214 29.97 12.20 54.50
N ILE A 1215 29.56 11.07 55.09
CA ILE A 1215 29.35 10.95 56.55
C ILE A 1215 30.70 11.10 57.26
N ALA A 1216 31.74 10.38 56.83
CA ALA A 1216 33.06 10.43 57.45
C ALA A 1216 33.65 11.86 57.48
N ARG A 1217 33.38 12.68 56.45
CA ARG A 1217 33.74 14.11 56.40
C ARG A 1217 33.21 14.96 57.57
N THR A 1218 32.11 14.55 58.20
CA THR A 1218 31.52 15.25 59.37
C THR A 1218 32.15 14.88 60.72
N ARG A 1219 33.04 13.88 60.75
CA ARG A 1219 33.67 13.39 61.99
C ARG A 1219 35.08 13.97 62.15
N PRO A 1220 35.53 14.29 63.38
CA PRO A 1220 36.91 14.69 63.63
C PRO A 1220 37.88 13.55 63.29
N ASP A 1221 39.15 13.90 63.07
CA ASP A 1221 40.27 12.97 62.86
C ASP A 1221 40.06 12.00 61.68
N THR A 1222 39.42 12.49 60.61
CA THR A 1222 39.16 11.77 59.35
C THR A 1222 39.93 12.33 58.15
N ALA A 1223 40.59 13.49 58.25
CA ALA A 1223 41.20 14.17 57.09
C ALA A 1223 42.16 13.27 56.28
N GLU A 1224 43.18 12.69 56.92
CA GLU A 1224 44.14 11.79 56.24
C GLU A 1224 43.46 10.54 55.64
N PHE A 1225 42.45 10.02 56.34
CA PHE A 1225 41.65 8.89 55.90
C PHE A 1225 40.81 9.23 54.65
N LEU A 1226 40.19 10.40 54.62
CA LEU A 1226 39.44 10.90 53.48
C LEU A 1226 40.36 11.14 52.27
N THR A 1227 41.53 11.77 52.48
CA THR A 1227 42.53 11.93 51.42
C THR A 1227 42.96 10.58 50.85
N HIS A 1228 43.20 9.56 51.69
CA HIS A 1228 43.53 8.21 51.25
C HIS A 1228 42.38 7.56 50.45
N GLU A 1229 41.18 7.45 51.04
CA GLU A 1229 40.06 6.73 50.45
C GLU A 1229 39.46 7.43 49.22
N ILE A 1230 39.44 8.77 49.18
CA ILE A 1230 39.02 9.53 47.99
C ILE A 1230 40.07 9.37 46.89
N THR A 1231 41.37 9.42 47.22
CA THR A 1231 42.43 9.14 46.22
C THR A 1231 42.33 7.70 45.71
N LEU A 1232 42.01 6.73 46.58
CA LEU A 1232 41.80 5.34 46.18
C LEU A 1232 40.54 5.17 45.32
N LEU A 1233 39.43 5.80 45.67
CA LEU A 1233 38.18 5.76 44.90
C LEU A 1233 38.39 6.40 43.53
N THR A 1234 38.94 7.61 43.46
CA THR A 1234 39.26 8.29 42.19
C THR A 1234 40.31 7.52 41.39
N LYS A 1235 41.31 6.90 42.05
CA LYS A 1235 42.24 5.98 41.38
C LYS A 1235 41.51 4.76 40.80
N THR A 1236 40.57 4.14 41.51
CA THR A 1236 39.81 2.99 40.97
C THR A 1236 38.82 3.39 39.87
N ARG A 1237 38.22 4.59 39.93
CA ARG A 1237 37.47 5.20 38.81
C ARG A 1237 38.39 5.30 37.57
N VAL A 1238 39.57 5.90 37.74
CA VAL A 1238 40.57 6.04 36.69
C VAL A 1238 41.10 4.68 36.21
N GLU A 1239 41.36 3.69 37.07
CA GLU A 1239 41.90 2.38 36.66
C GLU A 1239 40.83 1.47 36.02
N LYS A 1240 39.55 1.59 36.40
CA LYS A 1240 38.43 1.04 35.61
C LYS A 1240 38.44 1.64 34.19
N GLN A 1241 38.60 2.96 34.09
CA GLN A 1241 38.59 3.69 32.83
C GLN A 1241 39.89 3.56 32.01
N ALA A 1242 41.05 3.30 32.63
CA ALA A 1242 42.37 3.37 31.99
C ALA A 1242 42.78 2.14 31.18
N GLY A 1243 41.90 1.15 31.02
CA GLY A 1243 42.04 0.10 30.00
C GLY A 1243 41.76 0.60 28.56
N VAL A 1244 41.92 1.90 28.30
CA VAL A 1244 41.35 2.64 27.16
C VAL A 1244 42.30 3.71 26.56
N LEU A 1245 43.53 3.86 27.07
CA LEU A 1245 44.51 4.84 26.53
C LEU A 1245 45.13 4.37 25.20
#